data_AF-A0AA39XPQ8-F1
#
_entry.id   AF-A0AA39XPQ8-F1
#
_cell.length_a   1.000
_cell.length_b   1.000
_cell.length_c   1.000
_cell.angle_alpha   90.00
_cell.angle_beta   90.00
_cell.angle_gamma   90.00
#
_symmetry.space_group_name_H-M   'P 1'
#
loop_
_entity.id
_entity.type
_entity.pdbx_description
1 polymer ?
#
loop_
_entity_poly.entity_id
_entity_poly.type
_entity_poly.pdbx_seq_one_letter_code
_entity_poly.pdbx_strand_id
1 'polypeptide(L)'
;MSSPDYGRRLIVPLVEHKAATNPSGIYCTLPTSATNLASHALDITWRDLARLVDQAAWWLETQLGKPKAGTFPTIAFIGLNSPLYHVLALASAKTGYKILFNSPRNSVEAQLYLFDKTECKVLLRGPRAGSMVQDILEARPKMRCVTVPEPGDWMREKGQVKRYPYDKSWEQGKDDPVIVLHSSGSTGPPKPIPIMNASMGTIDAHHLIKDVAGKRDVLRTMEGTTMFNPMPNFHAAGVFWNFMSAIYFDIHVVYAPVGQPLKAELVEKALDQMKFDWMFLPPSIIEDLARDEHVLPKLEKMRYIGFGGGPLSQQLGDVIAKHTQVINVLGTTENAVPPYNFVPLKEWNWILVPPEMKGVEMRPREEDEFSEMVIVRDEHTNPFHSTWSTFPNEAEYHTKDLFVRHPTEPHLWQHRARSDDVLVLSNGEKVVPIPMEGQLSQSPHISGVVVLGHGRFETAVLIELSSQVQRKHSPAENLAAVALFIDKANAAAPAFARISRDRVLFTSPDKPMTRAGKGTVIRKATLKQYEKEIEDLYAGRSSIALSSTLPLHVDTENTSDTEAALTDLFGKLAGAKKKLGLDDDFFAAGIDSLQVLTVVRQLKAQLTNEHAPLSPNLVSLSMVYANPTIRKLARTLHAAAAGGGGGKDGNAGARNADQRAKEMKEMYLRYAHDLPHRTDAATTAAASAAAAGAKEEPVTVVLTGSTGSLGSYILAALLSHPPQRIAHVYCLNRGSPSSTAKKQRQRFEDSGLPTAGLDQGNRVTFLETDPGDDLHGLSDAAYAELVQRTRYIIHNAWAVDFNMALDSFAPHVKGVRNMIDLAYSAGQAQHLKSPPPIFFTSTINTVRNYNVAAGPGKEVPEAPIHDVQAPGEGGYGEGKYVGERLLEAAGTVSGVPAAICRTGQIGGPVASEAARAGKGKWNVQEWFPTIVRSSKHLGALPTSIAGMDQADWVPVDLAADVVVDVMFDNLRQLRESKTAGRPLVQFDHLVNPKTSSYPKVILPALQKRLAEGGKQFPAVPYEEWLRRLQDEAAKPDADPVKCPGIKLLDWFEGLGEGLKALERGEPAGFRLQTKETVKRSETLRNLEPVNAEWVNTWCQGWGM
;
A
#
# COMPACT_ATOMS: atom_id res chain seq x y z
N MET A 1 20.20 51.39 -13.83
CA MET A 1 21.12 50.24 -13.66
C MET A 1 20.50 49.07 -14.38
N SER A 2 21.25 48.33 -15.20
CA SER A 2 20.74 47.10 -15.82
C SER A 2 20.35 46.11 -14.72
N SER A 3 19.24 45.38 -14.88
CA SER A 3 18.91 44.28 -13.96
C SER A 3 20.08 43.31 -13.89
N PRO A 4 20.42 42.76 -12.70
CA PRO A 4 21.36 41.65 -12.59
C PRO A 4 20.94 40.49 -13.50
N ASP A 5 21.92 39.79 -14.08
CA ASP A 5 21.70 38.62 -14.95
C ASP A 5 21.40 37.36 -14.11
N TYR A 6 20.28 37.40 -13.38
CA TYR A 6 19.85 36.34 -12.48
C TYR A 6 19.76 34.99 -13.19
N GLY A 7 20.22 33.94 -12.50
CA GLY A 7 20.32 32.59 -13.07
C GLY A 7 21.61 32.33 -13.84
N ARG A 8 22.41 33.38 -14.10
CA ARG A 8 23.66 33.31 -14.87
C ARG A 8 24.84 33.96 -14.14
N ARG A 9 24.82 33.97 -12.81
CA ARG A 9 25.89 34.53 -11.97
C ARG A 9 26.69 33.40 -11.31
N LEU A 10 27.98 33.34 -11.63
CA LEU A 10 28.91 32.44 -10.93
C LEU A 10 29.09 32.90 -9.48
N ILE A 11 29.07 31.95 -8.54
CA ILE A 11 29.06 32.26 -7.10
C ILE A 11 30.35 32.94 -6.61
N VAL A 12 31.51 32.58 -7.18
CA VAL A 12 32.81 33.17 -6.81
C VAL A 12 32.89 34.67 -7.17
N PRO A 13 32.67 35.10 -8.44
CA PRO A 13 32.60 36.52 -8.79
C PRO A 13 31.52 37.29 -8.02
N LEU A 14 30.40 36.64 -7.67
CA LEU A 14 29.35 37.28 -6.88
C LEU A 14 29.82 37.63 -5.46
N VAL A 15 30.60 36.77 -4.81
CA VAL A 15 31.21 37.08 -3.49
C VAL A 15 32.19 38.24 -3.61
N GLU A 16 33.03 38.28 -4.64
CA GLU A 16 33.95 39.40 -4.88
C GLU A 16 33.20 40.71 -5.13
N HIS A 17 32.12 40.66 -5.92
CA HIS A 17 31.27 41.80 -6.17
C HIS A 17 30.64 42.34 -4.88
N LYS A 18 30.08 41.47 -4.02
CA LYS A 18 29.52 41.87 -2.72
C LYS A 18 30.57 42.42 -1.77
N ALA A 19 31.78 41.85 -1.75
CA ALA A 19 32.89 42.39 -0.98
C ALA A 19 33.31 43.81 -1.44
N ALA A 20 33.15 44.11 -2.73
CA ALA A 20 33.43 45.43 -3.28
C ALA A 20 32.28 46.45 -3.03
N THR A 21 31.03 46.03 -3.15
CA THR A 21 29.85 46.92 -3.08
C THR A 21 29.24 47.04 -1.70
N ASN A 22 29.33 46.00 -0.87
CA ASN A 22 28.85 45.97 0.52
C ASN A 22 29.88 45.30 1.45
N PRO A 23 31.10 45.86 1.58
CA PRO A 23 32.20 45.23 2.30
C PRO A 23 31.91 44.94 3.78
N SER A 24 31.09 45.77 4.44
CA SER A 24 30.74 45.63 5.85
C SER A 24 29.46 44.83 6.10
N GLY A 25 28.75 44.41 5.04
CA GLY A 25 27.58 43.55 5.16
C GLY A 25 27.97 42.21 5.79
N ILE A 26 27.16 41.74 6.73
CA ILE A 26 27.41 40.49 7.45
C ILE A 26 26.91 39.32 6.60
N TYR A 27 27.81 38.40 6.26
CA TYR A 27 27.46 37.15 5.60
C TYR A 27 26.95 36.13 6.62
N CYS A 28 27.71 35.91 7.70
CA CYS A 28 27.29 35.00 8.75
C CYS A 28 27.84 35.39 10.13
N THR A 29 27.13 34.97 11.17
CA THR A 29 27.51 35.09 12.58
C THR A 29 27.71 33.71 13.18
N LEU A 30 28.85 33.50 13.84
CA LEU A 30 29.21 32.25 14.50
C LEU A 30 29.31 32.45 16.02
N PRO A 31 28.40 31.86 16.81
CA PRO A 31 28.51 31.92 18.27
C PRO A 31 29.67 31.06 18.76
N THR A 32 30.61 31.63 19.52
CA THR A 32 31.79 30.89 20.02
C THR A 32 31.61 30.28 21.40
N SER A 33 30.51 30.61 22.10
CA SER A 33 30.14 30.04 23.41
C SER A 33 28.73 29.47 23.37
N ALA A 34 28.54 28.31 24.01
CA ALA A 34 27.22 27.66 24.16
C ALA A 34 26.40 28.22 25.34
N THR A 35 27.03 28.96 26.25
CA THR A 35 26.35 29.56 27.42
C THR A 35 25.98 31.02 27.19
N ASN A 36 26.74 31.72 26.33
CA ASN A 36 26.49 33.11 25.99
C ASN A 36 26.64 33.30 24.47
N LEU A 37 25.53 33.08 23.78
CA LEU A 37 25.46 33.07 22.31
C LEU A 37 25.79 34.47 21.76
N ALA A 38 25.30 35.53 22.42
CA ALA A 38 25.37 36.90 21.93
C ALA A 38 26.69 37.62 22.22
N SER A 39 27.27 37.42 23.42
CA SER A 39 28.42 38.23 23.86
C SER A 39 29.77 37.82 23.25
N HIS A 40 29.82 36.63 22.62
CA HIS A 40 31.03 36.07 22.03
C HIS A 40 30.78 35.55 20.61
N ALA A 41 30.02 36.28 19.80
CA ALA A 41 29.78 35.93 18.40
C ALA A 41 30.86 36.51 17.47
N LEU A 42 31.31 35.72 16.48
CA LEU A 42 32.20 36.16 15.41
C LEU A 42 31.38 36.45 14.16
N ASP A 43 31.32 37.71 13.77
CA ASP A 43 30.73 38.13 12.50
C ASP A 43 31.76 38.03 11.37
N ILE A 44 31.37 37.42 10.26
CA ILE A 44 32.14 37.36 9.02
C ILE A 44 31.44 38.27 8.01
N THR A 45 32.12 39.35 7.62
CA THR A 45 31.61 40.26 6.58
C THR A 45 31.85 39.71 5.17
N TRP A 46 31.21 40.29 4.15
CA TRP A 46 31.52 39.98 2.75
C TRP A 46 32.99 40.21 2.41
N ARG A 47 33.62 41.25 2.98
CA ARG A 47 35.06 41.51 2.84
C ARG A 47 35.88 40.40 3.48
N ASP A 48 35.52 39.94 4.68
CA ASP A 48 36.22 38.87 5.37
C ASP A 48 36.10 37.55 4.60
N LEU A 49 34.91 37.22 4.09
CA LEU A 49 34.70 36.02 3.28
C LEU A 49 35.58 36.02 2.03
N ALA A 50 35.59 37.10 1.25
CA ALA A 50 36.42 37.19 0.05
C ALA A 50 37.92 37.06 0.38
N ARG A 51 38.37 37.71 1.46
CA ARG A 51 39.75 37.62 1.96
C ARG A 51 40.12 36.18 2.37
N LEU A 52 39.26 35.51 3.14
CA LEU A 52 39.47 34.14 3.59
C LEU A 52 39.52 33.16 2.41
N VAL A 53 38.69 33.37 1.39
CA VAL A 53 38.69 32.57 0.15
C VAL A 53 40.01 32.72 -0.59
N ASP A 54 40.54 33.94 -0.71
CA ASP A 54 41.84 34.17 -1.35
C ASP A 54 43.00 33.54 -0.55
N GLN A 55 43.00 33.67 0.79
CA GLN A 55 43.98 33.00 1.66
C GLN A 55 43.92 31.49 1.49
N ALA A 56 42.72 30.91 1.54
CA ALA A 56 42.52 29.49 1.38
C ALA A 56 42.91 29.00 -0.03
N ALA A 57 42.71 29.80 -1.08
CA ALA A 57 43.10 29.46 -2.45
C ALA A 57 44.64 29.39 -2.59
N TRP A 58 45.36 30.41 -2.11
CA TRP A 58 46.83 30.37 -2.09
C TRP A 58 47.38 29.22 -1.22
N TRP A 59 46.72 28.96 -0.08
CA TRP A 59 47.07 27.84 0.78
C TRP A 59 46.85 26.49 0.07
N LEU A 60 45.72 26.29 -0.59
CA LEU A 60 45.43 25.07 -1.37
C LEU A 60 46.45 24.86 -2.49
N GLU A 61 46.80 25.90 -3.25
CA GLU A 61 47.83 25.81 -4.29
C GLU A 61 49.19 25.46 -3.69
N THR A 62 49.56 26.03 -2.54
CA THR A 62 50.82 25.70 -1.86
C THR A 62 50.85 24.25 -1.38
N GLN A 63 49.73 23.73 -0.87
CA GLN A 63 49.66 22.38 -0.33
C GLN A 63 49.57 21.32 -1.44
N LEU A 64 48.74 21.55 -2.46
CA LEU A 64 48.32 20.53 -3.42
C LEU A 64 48.81 20.80 -4.85
N GLY A 65 49.29 22.01 -5.14
CA GLY A 65 49.59 22.47 -6.48
C GLY A 65 48.33 22.89 -7.25
N LYS A 66 48.53 23.40 -8.47
CA LYS A 66 47.45 23.79 -9.36
C LYS A 66 47.07 22.65 -10.31
N PRO A 67 45.80 22.19 -10.33
CA PRO A 67 45.33 21.20 -11.28
C PRO A 67 45.45 21.64 -12.73
N LYS A 68 45.51 20.67 -13.64
CA LYS A 68 45.35 20.94 -15.07
C LYS A 68 43.96 21.50 -15.32
N ALA A 69 43.87 22.56 -16.13
CA ALA A 69 42.61 23.19 -16.49
C ALA A 69 41.58 22.16 -17.00
N GLY A 70 40.35 22.24 -16.50
CA GLY A 70 39.23 21.36 -16.87
C GLY A 70 39.19 20.00 -16.17
N THR A 71 40.16 19.64 -15.31
CA THR A 71 40.22 18.29 -14.72
C THR A 71 39.51 18.13 -13.36
N PHE A 72 39.39 19.21 -12.58
CA PHE A 72 38.68 19.24 -11.29
C PHE A 72 38.90 18.01 -10.38
N PRO A 73 40.14 17.71 -9.99
CA PRO A 73 40.41 16.61 -9.06
C PRO A 73 39.66 16.81 -7.74
N THR A 74 39.18 15.71 -7.17
CA THR A 74 38.41 15.72 -5.92
C THR A 74 39.32 15.80 -4.71
N ILE A 75 39.02 16.74 -3.81
CA ILE A 75 39.55 16.80 -2.44
C ILE A 75 38.38 16.62 -1.46
N ALA A 76 38.55 15.85 -0.40
CA ALA A 76 37.51 15.68 0.62
C ALA A 76 37.72 16.65 1.79
N PHE A 77 36.65 17.06 2.47
CA PHE A 77 36.75 17.79 3.73
C PHE A 77 35.86 17.17 4.82
N ILE A 78 36.45 16.97 5.99
CA ILE A 78 35.75 16.54 7.22
C ILE A 78 36.13 17.50 8.35
N GLY A 79 35.12 18.19 8.89
CA GLY A 79 35.30 19.15 9.97
C GLY A 79 34.02 19.47 10.73
N LEU A 80 34.16 20.20 11.84
CA LEU A 80 33.02 20.73 12.60
C LEU A 80 32.21 21.72 11.76
N ASN A 81 30.90 21.79 11.99
CA ASN A 81 30.01 22.66 11.23
C ASN A 81 30.41 24.14 11.40
N SER A 82 30.83 24.77 10.31
CA SER A 82 31.30 26.16 10.31
C SER A 82 31.32 26.74 8.88
N PRO A 83 31.52 28.07 8.73
CA PRO A 83 31.74 28.71 7.43
C PRO A 83 33.00 28.24 6.68
N LEU A 84 33.89 27.47 7.33
CA LEU A 84 35.10 26.94 6.68
C LEU A 84 34.77 26.03 5.48
N TYR A 85 33.63 25.32 5.53
CA TYR A 85 33.12 24.56 4.38
C TYR A 85 33.00 25.47 3.15
N HIS A 86 32.40 26.65 3.32
CA HIS A 86 32.11 27.59 2.23
C HIS A 86 33.38 28.24 1.69
N VAL A 87 34.28 28.64 2.59
CA VAL A 87 35.60 29.17 2.24
C VAL A 87 36.37 28.16 1.39
N LEU A 88 36.41 26.89 1.81
CA LEU A 88 37.10 25.83 1.08
C LEU A 88 36.42 25.49 -0.25
N ALA A 89 35.08 25.53 -0.35
CA ALA A 89 34.38 25.33 -1.61
C ALA A 89 34.72 26.41 -2.64
N LEU A 90 34.65 27.68 -2.25
CA LEU A 90 34.99 28.81 -3.11
C LEU A 90 36.48 28.79 -3.50
N ALA A 91 37.37 28.50 -2.55
CA ALA A 91 38.80 28.39 -2.79
C ALA A 91 39.16 27.21 -3.71
N SER A 92 38.48 26.07 -3.55
CA SER A 92 38.63 24.91 -4.44
C SER A 92 38.21 25.26 -5.86
N ALA A 93 37.07 25.94 -6.03
CA ALA A 93 36.62 26.42 -7.34
C ALA A 93 37.62 27.39 -7.98
N LYS A 94 38.18 28.33 -7.20
CA LYS A 94 39.23 29.25 -7.67
C LYS A 94 40.48 28.53 -8.15
N THR A 95 40.89 27.49 -7.42
CA THR A 95 42.13 26.74 -7.70
C THR A 95 41.96 25.66 -8.75
N GLY A 96 40.72 25.28 -9.11
CA GLY A 96 40.42 24.24 -10.09
C GLY A 96 40.28 22.83 -9.49
N TYR A 97 39.96 22.73 -8.20
CA TYR A 97 39.53 21.51 -7.52
C TYR A 97 38.01 21.49 -7.34
N LYS A 98 37.44 20.30 -7.13
CA LYS A 98 36.08 20.16 -6.56
C LYS A 98 36.17 19.54 -5.17
N ILE A 99 35.32 19.99 -4.25
CA ILE A 99 35.39 19.54 -2.86
C ILE A 99 34.25 18.59 -2.51
N LEU A 100 34.58 17.38 -2.04
CA LEU A 100 33.64 16.42 -1.49
C LEU A 100 33.39 16.73 -0.02
N PHE A 101 32.13 16.99 0.34
CA PHE A 101 31.74 17.15 1.73
C PHE A 101 31.21 15.84 2.31
N ASN A 102 32.10 15.13 3.00
CA ASN A 102 31.77 13.89 3.66
C ASN A 102 31.04 14.15 4.98
N SER A 103 30.00 13.36 5.26
CA SER A 103 29.44 13.37 6.61
C SER A 103 30.43 12.66 7.55
N PRO A 104 30.88 13.28 8.66
CA PRO A 104 31.67 12.58 9.66
C PRO A 104 30.91 11.44 10.35
N ARG A 105 29.59 11.32 10.10
CA ARG A 105 28.72 10.29 10.69
C ARG A 105 28.60 9.04 9.82
N ASN A 106 29.17 9.03 8.63
CA ASN A 106 29.19 7.84 7.78
C ASN A 106 30.12 6.77 8.36
N SER A 107 29.78 5.49 8.16
CA SER A 107 30.69 4.39 8.50
C SER A 107 31.98 4.47 7.67
N VAL A 108 33.06 3.84 8.15
CA VAL A 108 34.34 3.83 7.43
C VAL A 108 34.17 3.31 6.01
N GLU A 109 33.40 2.23 5.82
CA GLU A 109 33.13 1.64 4.51
C GLU A 109 32.43 2.63 3.57
N ALA A 110 31.45 3.37 4.08
CA ALA A 110 30.75 4.40 3.33
C ALA A 110 31.68 5.56 2.93
N GLN A 111 32.63 5.95 3.79
CA GLN A 111 33.65 6.94 3.45
C GLN A 111 34.55 6.44 2.33
N LEU A 112 35.08 5.22 2.46
CA LEU A 112 35.96 4.60 1.46
C LEU A 112 35.27 4.48 0.10
N TYR A 113 34.01 4.05 0.08
CA TYR A 113 33.20 3.97 -1.13
C TYR A 113 33.08 5.33 -1.83
N LEU A 114 32.80 6.40 -1.08
CA LEU A 114 32.72 7.76 -1.64
C LEU A 114 34.06 8.23 -2.20
N PHE A 115 35.17 7.95 -1.51
CA PHE A 115 36.50 8.30 -2.00
C PHE A 115 36.85 7.55 -3.28
N ASP A 116 36.50 6.28 -3.39
CA ASP A 116 36.75 5.50 -4.59
C ASP A 116 35.89 5.97 -5.77
N LYS A 117 34.59 6.20 -5.55
CA LYS A 117 33.68 6.70 -6.58
C LYS A 117 33.99 8.10 -7.07
N THR A 118 34.68 8.90 -6.26
CA THR A 118 35.10 10.27 -6.63
C THR A 118 36.58 10.39 -6.96
N GLU A 119 37.30 9.26 -6.98
CA GLU A 119 38.76 9.20 -7.16
C GLU A 119 39.54 10.12 -6.21
N CYS A 120 39.01 10.32 -5.00
CA CYS A 120 39.58 11.21 -4.01
C CYS A 120 40.84 10.61 -3.37
N LYS A 121 41.93 11.39 -3.41
CA LYS A 121 43.25 11.00 -2.86
C LYS A 121 43.75 11.91 -1.74
N VAL A 122 43.00 12.98 -1.44
CA VAL A 122 43.37 13.99 -0.45
C VAL A 122 42.19 14.25 0.47
N LEU A 123 42.42 14.10 1.78
CA LEU A 123 41.49 14.47 2.84
C LEU A 123 41.99 15.72 3.56
N LEU A 124 41.23 16.80 3.47
CA LEU A 124 41.38 17.97 4.30
C LEU A 124 40.65 17.70 5.63
N ARG A 125 41.38 17.75 6.74
CA ARG A 125 40.77 17.64 8.08
C ARG A 125 40.65 19.02 8.71
N GLY A 126 39.51 19.28 9.35
CA GLY A 126 39.34 20.46 10.19
C GLY A 126 40.32 20.43 11.39
N PRO A 127 40.70 21.60 11.93
CA PRO A 127 41.69 21.70 13.01
C PRO A 127 41.37 20.84 14.24
N ARG A 128 40.08 20.69 14.56
CA ARG A 128 39.57 19.91 15.71
C ARG A 128 38.90 18.59 15.31
N ALA A 129 39.18 18.09 14.12
CA ALA A 129 38.53 16.90 13.56
C ALA A 129 39.42 15.65 13.61
N GLY A 130 40.51 15.67 14.40
CA GLY A 130 41.49 14.57 14.45
C GLY A 130 40.87 13.20 14.72
N SER A 131 40.05 13.10 15.76
CA SER A 131 39.33 11.85 16.10
C SER A 131 38.27 11.46 15.08
N MET A 132 37.73 12.40 14.29
CA MET A 132 36.69 12.11 13.29
C MET A 132 37.22 11.41 12.05
N VAL A 133 38.52 11.49 11.80
CA VAL A 133 39.16 10.96 10.59
C VAL A 133 40.12 9.82 10.86
N GLN A 134 40.38 9.50 12.13
CA GLN A 134 41.40 8.53 12.51
C GLN A 134 41.13 7.15 11.89
N ASP A 135 39.97 6.56 12.15
CA ASP A 135 39.58 5.24 11.64
C ASP A 135 39.60 5.19 10.10
N ILE A 136 39.29 6.31 9.45
CA ILE A 136 39.32 6.46 7.99
C ILE A 136 40.77 6.36 7.46
N LEU A 137 41.70 7.04 8.12
CA LEU A 137 43.12 7.05 7.74
C LEU A 137 43.79 5.71 8.02
N GLU A 138 43.40 5.03 9.10
CA GLU A 138 43.84 3.67 9.42
C GLU A 138 43.36 2.68 8.35
N ALA A 139 42.10 2.78 7.91
CA ALA A 139 41.55 1.93 6.86
C ALA A 139 42.07 2.27 5.44
N ARG A 140 42.61 3.48 5.22
CA ARG A 140 43.22 3.90 3.94
C ARG A 140 44.57 4.60 4.15
N PRO A 141 45.64 3.87 4.47
CA PRO A 141 46.94 4.45 4.86
C PRO A 141 47.60 5.34 3.79
N LYS A 142 47.23 5.17 2.51
CA LYS A 142 47.75 5.96 1.38
C LYS A 142 47.02 7.28 1.16
N MET A 143 45.97 7.58 1.93
CA MET A 143 45.23 8.84 1.82
C MET A 143 46.09 10.00 2.34
N ARG A 144 46.35 11.00 1.50
CA ARG A 144 47.06 12.20 1.95
C ARG A 144 46.14 13.03 2.83
N CYS A 145 46.48 13.24 4.10
CA CYS A 145 45.70 14.06 5.02
C CYS A 145 46.40 15.40 5.29
N VAL A 146 45.69 16.52 5.14
CA VAL A 146 46.20 17.87 5.41
C VAL A 146 45.29 18.57 6.41
N THR A 147 45.87 19.18 7.44
CA THR A 147 45.09 19.94 8.45
C THR A 147 44.85 21.34 7.92
N VAL A 148 43.59 21.75 7.85
CA VAL A 148 43.23 23.13 7.51
C VAL A 148 43.51 24.02 8.74
N PRO A 149 44.12 25.21 8.57
CA PRO A 149 44.28 26.19 9.67
C PRO A 149 42.94 26.62 10.28
N GLU A 150 42.96 27.07 11.54
CA GLU A 150 41.77 27.65 12.17
C GLU A 150 41.40 28.98 11.47
N PRO A 151 40.12 29.25 11.16
CA PRO A 151 39.70 30.53 10.59
C PRO A 151 40.13 31.72 11.46
N GLY A 152 40.16 31.56 12.78
CA GLY A 152 40.67 32.57 13.71
C GLY A 152 42.14 32.93 13.45
N ASP A 153 42.97 32.00 13.01
CA ASP A 153 44.38 32.25 12.69
C ASP A 153 44.50 33.04 11.37
N TRP A 154 43.73 32.67 10.35
CA TRP A 154 43.63 33.44 9.09
C TRP A 154 43.06 34.85 9.28
N MET A 155 42.11 34.99 10.23
CA MET A 155 41.54 36.29 10.60
C MET A 155 42.53 37.17 11.36
N ARG A 156 43.42 36.56 12.18
CA ARG A 156 44.46 37.25 12.97
C ARG A 156 45.66 37.72 12.13
N GLU A 157 45.92 37.12 10.97
CA GLU A 157 46.90 37.65 10.02
C GLU A 157 46.51 39.08 9.60
N LYS A 158 47.25 40.06 10.13
CA LYS A 158 47.09 41.47 9.80
C LYS A 158 47.90 41.78 8.54
N GLY A 159 47.26 41.71 7.37
CA GLY A 159 47.88 42.05 6.09
C GLY A 159 46.88 42.09 4.93
N GLN A 160 47.25 42.76 3.83
CA GLN A 160 46.52 42.65 2.57
C GLN A 160 46.79 41.27 1.96
N VAL A 161 45.74 40.50 1.76
CA VAL A 161 45.80 39.22 1.04
C VAL A 161 45.71 39.52 -0.45
N LYS A 162 46.66 39.02 -1.24
CA LYS A 162 46.62 39.17 -2.70
C LYS A 162 45.42 38.40 -3.26
N ARG A 163 44.63 39.05 -4.12
CA ARG A 163 43.51 38.39 -4.84
C ARG A 163 44.01 37.15 -5.60
N TYR A 164 43.34 36.02 -5.43
CA TYR A 164 43.53 34.84 -6.27
C TYR A 164 42.61 34.96 -7.51
N PRO A 165 43.14 34.91 -8.74
CA PRO A 165 42.36 35.19 -9.94
C PRO A 165 41.31 34.12 -10.24
N TYR A 166 40.08 34.56 -10.51
CA TYR A 166 38.99 33.74 -11.06
C TYR A 166 38.08 34.64 -11.91
N ASP A 167 38.43 34.78 -13.18
CA ASP A 167 37.81 35.74 -14.10
C ASP A 167 36.98 35.05 -15.19
N LYS A 168 36.45 33.85 -14.89
CA LYS A 168 35.60 33.10 -15.84
C LYS A 168 34.27 33.82 -16.07
N SER A 169 33.83 33.88 -17.32
CA SER A 169 32.45 34.23 -17.66
C SER A 169 31.49 33.08 -17.31
N TRP A 170 30.18 33.35 -17.29
CA TRP A 170 29.17 32.31 -17.10
C TRP A 170 29.36 31.13 -18.06
N GLU A 171 29.51 31.39 -19.36
CA GLU A 171 29.68 30.33 -20.36
C GLU A 171 30.95 29.51 -20.17
N GLN A 172 32.00 30.08 -19.58
CA GLN A 172 33.25 29.38 -19.31
C GLN A 172 33.22 28.55 -18.01
N GLY A 173 32.30 28.86 -17.09
CA GLY A 173 32.30 28.31 -15.74
C GLY A 173 31.03 27.55 -15.33
N LYS A 174 29.93 27.64 -16.08
CA LYS A 174 28.63 27.06 -15.70
C LYS A 174 28.71 25.54 -15.46
N ASP A 175 29.53 24.84 -16.23
CA ASP A 175 29.68 23.38 -16.14
C ASP A 175 30.82 22.94 -15.20
N ASP A 176 31.48 23.88 -14.52
CA ASP A 176 32.52 23.56 -13.54
C ASP A 176 31.89 22.96 -12.27
N PRO A 177 32.37 21.78 -11.79
CA PRO A 177 31.96 21.23 -10.49
C PRO A 177 32.63 22.01 -9.35
N VAL A 178 31.82 22.39 -8.35
CA VAL A 178 32.30 23.14 -7.17
C VAL A 178 32.31 22.23 -5.94
N ILE A 179 31.18 21.59 -5.67
CA ILE A 179 30.98 20.73 -4.50
C ILE A 179 30.55 19.34 -4.97
N VAL A 180 30.91 18.30 -4.24
CA VAL A 180 30.30 16.98 -4.35
C VAL A 180 29.61 16.71 -3.02
N LEU A 181 28.30 16.50 -3.06
CA LEU A 181 27.50 16.02 -1.94
C LEU A 181 27.27 14.52 -2.08
N HIS A 182 26.63 13.90 -1.09
CA HIS A 182 26.23 12.51 -1.18
C HIS A 182 24.83 12.28 -0.62
N SER A 183 24.11 11.34 -1.24
CA SER A 183 22.83 10.86 -0.72
C SER A 183 23.06 9.98 0.53
N SER A 184 22.16 10.02 1.51
CA SER A 184 22.25 9.23 2.75
C SER A 184 22.17 7.70 2.60
N GLY A 185 22.08 7.17 1.38
CA GLY A 185 22.15 5.72 1.12
C GLY A 185 20.88 4.95 1.50
N SER A 186 19.68 5.53 1.33
CA SER A 186 18.41 4.89 1.69
C SER A 186 18.12 3.56 0.97
N THR A 187 18.79 3.27 -0.16
CA THR A 187 18.59 2.06 -0.97
C THR A 187 19.87 1.28 -1.28
N GLY A 188 21.05 1.76 -0.84
CA GLY A 188 22.37 1.20 -1.16
C GLY A 188 23.50 2.12 -0.64
N PRO A 189 24.78 1.88 -1.02
CA PRO A 189 25.88 2.75 -0.61
C PRO A 189 25.68 4.20 -1.08
N PRO A 190 26.17 5.20 -0.33
CA PRO A 190 25.92 6.61 -0.61
C PRO A 190 26.45 7.03 -1.98
N LYS A 191 25.61 7.66 -2.80
CA LYS A 191 25.97 8.10 -4.16
C LYS A 191 26.52 9.53 -4.13
N PRO A 192 27.67 9.81 -4.78
CA PRO A 192 28.17 11.17 -4.93
C PRO A 192 27.34 11.95 -5.96
N ILE A 193 27.03 13.21 -5.65
CA ILE A 193 26.21 14.12 -6.45
C ILE A 193 27.03 15.40 -6.67
N PRO A 194 27.59 15.61 -7.88
CA PRO A 194 28.29 16.84 -8.22
C PRO A 194 27.31 18.03 -8.30
N ILE A 195 27.66 19.12 -7.63
CA ILE A 195 26.98 20.41 -7.68
C ILE A 195 27.81 21.34 -8.56
N MET A 196 27.28 21.65 -9.73
CA MET A 196 27.91 22.53 -10.72
C MET A 196 27.58 24.00 -10.44
N ASN A 197 28.32 24.93 -11.04
CA ASN A 197 27.92 26.34 -11.03
C ASN A 197 26.52 26.54 -11.62
N ALA A 198 26.15 25.80 -12.68
CA ALA A 198 24.81 25.81 -13.26
C ALA A 198 23.74 25.36 -12.25
N SER A 199 24.03 24.32 -11.45
CA SER A 199 23.14 23.85 -10.38
C SER A 199 22.91 24.92 -9.33
N MET A 200 23.94 25.70 -9.00
CA MET A 200 23.82 26.84 -8.07
C MET A 200 23.09 28.03 -8.70
N GLY A 201 23.29 28.25 -10.00
CA GLY A 201 22.56 29.26 -10.77
C GLY A 201 21.06 29.04 -10.80
N THR A 202 20.56 27.80 -10.63
CA THR A 202 19.11 27.59 -10.56
C THR A 202 18.49 28.22 -9.32
N ILE A 203 19.21 28.27 -8.19
CA ILE A 203 18.79 29.02 -6.99
C ILE A 203 18.73 30.51 -7.31
N ASP A 204 19.74 31.03 -8.02
CA ASP A 204 19.75 32.42 -8.46
C ASP A 204 18.58 32.76 -9.38
N ALA A 205 18.19 31.81 -10.24
CA ALA A 205 17.09 31.98 -11.18
C ALA A 205 15.75 32.21 -10.46
N HIS A 206 15.58 31.82 -9.18
CA HIS A 206 14.34 32.09 -8.45
C HIS A 206 13.98 33.60 -8.39
N HIS A 207 14.95 34.52 -8.53
CA HIS A 207 14.68 35.96 -8.68
C HIS A 207 13.79 36.30 -9.89
N LEU A 208 13.76 35.43 -10.91
CA LEU A 208 12.97 35.59 -12.14
C LEU A 208 11.55 35.05 -12.02
N ILE A 209 11.23 34.31 -10.94
CA ILE A 209 9.91 33.72 -10.73
C ILE A 209 8.91 34.81 -10.35
N LYS A 210 7.78 34.86 -11.07
CA LYS A 210 6.69 35.81 -10.81
C LYS A 210 5.84 35.38 -9.63
N ASP A 211 5.25 36.36 -8.96
CA ASP A 211 4.28 36.12 -7.90
C ASP A 211 2.96 35.61 -8.52
N VAL A 212 2.34 34.61 -7.90
CA VAL A 212 1.09 34.00 -8.38
C VAL A 212 0.04 34.13 -7.30
N ALA A 213 -1.12 34.71 -7.62
CA ALA A 213 -2.22 34.94 -6.67
C ALA A 213 -1.76 35.66 -5.37
N GLY A 214 -0.85 36.64 -5.50
CA GLY A 214 -0.28 37.39 -4.37
C GLY A 214 0.70 36.59 -3.50
N LYS A 215 1.03 35.35 -3.86
CA LYS A 215 2.00 34.49 -3.17
C LYS A 215 3.36 34.62 -3.86
N ARG A 216 4.40 34.95 -3.11
CA ARG A 216 5.79 35.09 -3.58
C ARG A 216 6.50 33.73 -3.58
N ASP A 217 7.49 33.57 -4.45
CA ASP A 217 8.40 32.42 -4.44
C ASP A 217 9.06 32.22 -3.05
N VAL A 218 9.21 30.98 -2.63
CA VAL A 218 9.70 30.62 -1.29
C VAL A 218 11.11 31.14 -0.97
N LEU A 219 12.01 31.28 -1.95
CA LEU A 219 13.35 31.81 -1.71
C LEU A 219 13.33 33.34 -1.71
N ARG A 220 12.54 33.93 -2.61
CA ARG A 220 12.37 35.39 -2.68
C ARG A 220 11.75 35.97 -1.41
N THR A 221 10.95 35.22 -0.64
CA THR A 221 10.43 35.71 0.65
C THR A 221 11.52 35.89 1.71
N MET A 222 12.65 35.20 1.58
CA MET A 222 13.77 35.21 2.53
C MET A 222 14.87 36.24 2.19
N GLU A 223 14.74 36.93 1.07
CA GLU A 223 15.74 37.88 0.57
C GLU A 223 16.05 39.00 1.58
N GLY A 224 17.34 39.20 1.87
CA GLY A 224 17.82 40.24 2.80
C GLY A 224 17.46 40.01 4.27
N THR A 225 17.08 38.79 4.66
CA THR A 225 16.67 38.46 6.04
C THR A 225 17.81 37.86 6.86
N THR A 226 17.65 37.81 8.19
CA THR A 226 18.55 37.10 9.08
C THR A 226 17.96 35.73 9.43
N MET A 227 18.72 34.64 9.26
CA MET A 227 18.24 33.28 9.46
C MET A 227 19.11 32.51 10.47
N PHE A 228 18.50 31.95 11.51
CA PHE A 228 19.14 30.95 12.35
C PHE A 228 19.08 29.58 11.68
N ASN A 229 20.24 29.03 11.31
CA ASN A 229 20.29 27.73 10.64
C ASN A 229 21.38 26.82 11.23
N PRO A 230 21.01 25.82 12.04
CA PRO A 230 21.94 24.86 12.63
C PRO A 230 22.31 23.71 11.68
N MET A 231 21.80 23.68 10.45
CA MET A 231 21.98 22.53 9.57
C MET A 231 23.45 22.29 9.19
N PRO A 232 23.93 21.03 9.14
CA PRO A 232 25.32 20.75 8.82
C PRO A 232 25.68 21.07 7.36
N ASN A 233 26.81 21.75 7.15
CA ASN A 233 27.33 22.11 5.82
C ASN A 233 27.88 20.93 5.01
N PHE A 234 27.99 19.73 5.60
CA PHE A 234 28.23 18.49 4.84
C PHE A 234 26.95 17.89 4.23
N HIS A 235 25.79 18.49 4.48
CA HIS A 235 24.49 18.04 4.00
C HIS A 235 23.88 19.11 3.08
N ALA A 236 23.07 18.68 2.10
CA ALA A 236 22.41 19.54 1.12
C ALA A 236 21.70 20.75 1.77
N ALA A 237 20.90 20.53 2.82
CA ALA A 237 20.26 21.62 3.55
C ALA A 237 21.23 22.70 4.09
N GLY A 238 22.43 22.33 4.58
CA GLY A 238 23.42 23.32 5.00
C GLY A 238 24.04 24.06 3.82
N VAL A 239 24.36 23.35 2.73
CA VAL A 239 24.88 23.98 1.51
C VAL A 239 23.85 24.87 0.84
N PHE A 240 22.60 24.44 0.71
CA PHE A 240 21.56 25.23 0.06
C PHE A 240 21.28 26.50 0.85
N TRP A 241 21.11 26.40 2.16
CA TRP A 241 20.71 27.54 2.97
C TRP A 241 21.87 28.42 3.42
N ASN A 242 22.94 27.82 3.95
CA ASN A 242 24.04 28.60 4.53
C ASN A 242 25.02 29.11 3.47
N PHE A 243 25.03 28.52 2.27
CA PHE A 243 25.96 28.87 1.19
C PHE A 243 25.25 29.45 -0.02
N MET A 244 24.46 28.65 -0.74
CA MET A 244 23.87 29.05 -2.02
C MET A 244 22.86 30.18 -1.84
N SER A 245 21.78 29.96 -1.08
CA SER A 245 20.74 30.97 -0.84
C SER A 245 21.29 32.16 -0.08
N ALA A 246 22.17 31.95 0.91
CA ALA A 246 22.82 33.06 1.62
C ALA A 246 23.58 34.02 0.71
N ILE A 247 24.30 33.50 -0.29
CA ILE A 247 25.02 34.32 -1.24
C ILE A 247 24.07 34.92 -2.29
N TYR A 248 23.16 34.15 -2.89
CA TYR A 248 22.31 34.68 -3.95
C TYR A 248 21.24 35.67 -3.48
N PHE A 249 20.70 35.49 -2.27
CA PHE A 249 19.58 36.26 -1.70
C PHE A 249 19.96 37.17 -0.54
N ASP A 250 21.26 37.38 -0.28
CA ASP A 250 21.74 38.24 0.82
C ASP A 250 21.19 37.84 2.21
N ILE A 251 21.12 36.53 2.48
CA ILE A 251 20.66 36.02 3.79
C ILE A 251 21.83 36.05 4.77
N HIS A 252 21.66 36.76 5.88
CA HIS A 252 22.60 36.75 7.00
C HIS A 252 22.37 35.48 7.84
N VAL A 253 23.31 34.54 7.80
CA VAL A 253 23.19 33.25 8.49
C VAL A 253 23.74 33.30 9.91
N VAL A 254 22.92 32.98 10.90
CA VAL A 254 23.33 32.77 12.29
C VAL A 254 23.47 31.27 12.55
N TYR A 255 24.68 30.84 12.90
CA TYR A 255 24.99 29.44 13.16
C TYR A 255 24.62 29.01 14.59
N ALA A 256 24.45 27.70 14.80
CA ALA A 256 24.55 27.13 16.14
C ALA A 256 26.01 27.11 16.63
N PRO A 257 26.25 27.16 17.95
CA PRO A 257 27.59 27.01 18.52
C PRO A 257 28.29 25.73 18.03
N VAL A 258 29.57 25.88 17.67
CA VAL A 258 30.36 24.80 17.09
C VAL A 258 30.42 23.59 18.03
N GLY A 259 30.09 22.41 17.50
CA GLY A 259 30.22 21.14 18.21
C GLY A 259 29.11 20.85 19.24
N GLN A 260 28.10 21.70 19.36
CA GLN A 260 26.96 21.44 20.23
C GLN A 260 25.86 20.65 19.51
N PRO A 261 25.26 19.63 20.16
CA PRO A 261 24.10 18.96 19.61
C PRO A 261 22.91 19.92 19.56
N LEU A 262 22.16 19.88 18.45
CA LEU A 262 20.92 20.64 18.32
C LEU A 262 19.85 20.03 19.22
N LYS A 263 19.32 20.84 20.13
CA LYS A 263 18.20 20.49 21.03
C LYS A 263 17.28 21.70 21.19
N ALA A 264 16.05 21.47 21.66
CA ALA A 264 15.07 22.55 21.88
C ALA A 264 15.62 23.65 22.81
N GLU A 265 16.35 23.30 23.87
CA GLU A 265 16.91 24.27 24.82
C GLU A 265 17.97 25.19 24.19
N LEU A 266 18.67 24.70 23.15
CA LEU A 266 19.61 25.54 22.40
C LEU A 266 18.86 26.53 21.51
N VAL A 267 17.77 26.10 20.88
CA VAL A 267 16.92 26.98 20.06
C VAL A 267 16.26 28.04 20.94
N GLU A 268 15.75 27.66 22.10
CA GLU A 268 15.20 28.59 23.08
C GLU A 268 16.23 29.64 23.49
N LYS A 269 17.45 29.23 23.86
CA LYS A 269 18.52 30.18 24.17
C LYS A 269 18.83 31.12 23.00
N ALA A 270 18.80 30.61 21.77
CA ALA A 270 18.99 31.44 20.58
C ALA A 270 17.87 32.48 20.44
N LEU A 271 16.61 32.09 20.66
CA LEU A 271 15.46 33.01 20.67
C LEU A 271 15.57 34.10 21.75
N ASP A 272 16.17 33.77 22.90
CA ASP A 272 16.34 34.72 24.00
C ASP A 272 17.51 35.69 23.80
N GLN A 273 18.61 35.22 23.20
CA GLN A 273 19.87 35.96 23.14
C GLN A 273 20.17 36.58 21.78
N MET A 274 19.54 36.10 20.70
CA MET A 274 19.83 36.52 19.32
C MET A 274 18.59 37.06 18.63
N LYS A 275 18.81 37.84 17.57
CA LYS A 275 17.74 38.34 16.70
C LYS A 275 17.90 37.76 15.31
N PHE A 276 16.84 37.11 14.83
CA PHE A 276 16.75 36.59 13.49
C PHE A 276 15.28 36.55 13.06
N ASP A 277 15.06 36.68 11.76
CA ASP A 277 13.73 36.77 11.15
C ASP A 277 13.14 35.37 10.90
N TRP A 278 13.99 34.38 10.59
CA TRP A 278 13.59 33.02 10.23
C TRP A 278 14.50 31.98 10.88
N MET A 279 14.02 30.74 11.02
CA MET A 279 14.85 29.60 11.37
C MET A 279 14.53 28.42 10.46
N PHE A 280 15.53 27.58 10.20
CA PHE A 280 15.33 26.32 9.49
C PHE A 280 15.74 25.16 10.39
N LEU A 281 14.77 24.34 10.82
CA LEU A 281 14.98 23.28 11.81
C LEU A 281 14.52 21.91 11.31
N PRO A 282 15.12 20.80 11.80
CA PRO A 282 14.56 19.47 11.61
C PRO A 282 13.15 19.37 12.22
N PRO A 283 12.22 18.60 11.62
CA PRO A 283 10.85 18.46 12.13
C PRO A 283 10.79 18.05 13.61
N SER A 284 11.66 17.12 14.05
CA SER A 284 11.68 16.66 15.45
C SER A 284 11.93 17.79 16.45
N ILE A 285 12.79 18.75 16.11
CA ILE A 285 13.06 19.89 16.98
C ILE A 285 11.86 20.82 17.02
N ILE A 286 11.20 21.05 15.88
CA ILE A 286 9.99 21.88 15.82
C ILE A 286 8.87 21.24 16.65
N GLU A 287 8.72 19.92 16.58
CA GLU A 287 7.77 19.19 17.41
C GLU A 287 8.09 19.33 18.91
N ASP A 288 9.37 19.28 19.30
CA ASP A 288 9.76 19.54 20.70
C ASP A 288 9.38 20.96 21.13
N LEU A 289 9.63 21.98 20.29
CA LEU A 289 9.20 23.36 20.55
C LEU A 289 7.67 23.49 20.64
N ALA A 290 6.93 22.74 19.83
CA ALA A 290 5.47 22.77 19.81
C ALA A 290 4.85 22.23 21.11
N ARG A 291 5.61 21.43 21.87
CA ARG A 291 5.20 20.89 23.17
C ARG A 291 5.63 21.77 24.35
N ASP A 292 6.45 22.78 24.11
CA ASP A 292 6.97 23.67 25.15
C ASP A 292 6.21 25.00 25.18
N GLU A 293 5.22 25.10 26.09
CA GLU A 293 4.40 26.30 26.27
C GLU A 293 5.21 27.54 26.64
N HIS A 294 6.41 27.40 27.21
CA HIS A 294 7.27 28.53 27.54
C HIS A 294 7.96 29.11 26.29
N VAL A 295 8.20 28.28 25.27
CA VAL A 295 8.87 28.70 24.04
C VAL A 295 7.89 29.25 23.01
N LEU A 296 6.64 28.77 22.96
CA LEU A 296 5.64 29.19 21.98
C LEU A 296 5.50 30.73 21.84
N PRO A 297 5.37 31.53 22.92
CA PRO A 297 5.28 33.00 22.80
C PRO A 297 6.57 33.64 22.26
N LYS A 298 7.73 32.98 22.42
CA LYS A 298 9.01 33.49 21.90
C LYS A 298 9.05 33.44 20.37
N LEU A 299 8.30 32.52 19.75
CA LEU A 299 8.24 32.36 18.29
C LEU A 299 7.52 33.53 17.59
N GLU A 300 6.67 34.28 18.30
CA GLU A 300 5.94 35.44 17.75
C GLU A 300 6.86 36.59 17.34
N LYS A 301 8.10 36.61 17.86
CA LYS A 301 9.14 37.58 17.47
C LYS A 301 9.72 37.29 16.08
N MET A 302 9.43 36.12 15.53
CA MET A 302 9.96 35.67 14.25
C MET A 302 8.90 35.67 13.18
N ARG A 303 9.35 35.89 11.94
CA ARG A 303 8.46 35.92 10.80
C ARG A 303 8.07 34.49 10.38
N TYR A 304 9.03 33.55 10.37
CA TYR A 304 8.78 32.19 9.91
C TYR A 304 9.68 31.11 10.52
N ILE A 305 9.18 29.87 10.49
CA ILE A 305 9.89 28.64 10.86
C ILE A 305 9.80 27.63 9.72
N GLY A 306 10.93 27.33 9.10
CA GLY A 306 11.05 26.39 8.00
C GLY A 306 11.49 25.00 8.46
N PHE A 307 11.02 23.98 7.78
CA PHE A 307 11.46 22.60 7.94
C PHE A 307 11.57 21.91 6.58
N GLY A 308 12.32 20.82 6.50
CA GLY A 308 12.38 20.06 5.25
C GLY A 308 13.13 18.75 5.38
N GLY A 309 12.95 17.90 4.37
CA GLY A 309 13.59 16.60 4.29
C GLY A 309 13.01 15.53 5.23
N GLY A 310 11.87 15.79 5.86
CA GLY A 310 11.06 14.85 6.63
C GLY A 310 9.70 15.51 6.94
N PRO A 311 8.64 14.73 7.23
CA PRO A 311 7.33 15.28 7.51
C PRO A 311 7.29 15.96 8.89
N LEU A 312 6.44 16.97 9.03
CA LEU A 312 6.04 17.57 10.30
C LEU A 312 4.59 17.18 10.60
N SER A 313 4.30 16.79 11.84
CA SER A 313 2.93 16.47 12.28
C SER A 313 1.98 17.64 12.02
N GLN A 314 0.83 17.39 11.38
CA GLN A 314 -0.17 18.43 11.08
C GLN A 314 -0.60 19.16 12.35
N GLN A 315 -0.92 18.42 13.42
CA GLN A 315 -1.41 19.01 14.66
C GLN A 315 -0.35 19.86 15.37
N LEU A 316 0.91 19.40 15.41
CA LEU A 316 1.98 20.17 16.07
C LEU A 316 2.41 21.37 15.23
N GLY A 317 2.41 21.23 13.90
CA GLY A 317 2.60 22.39 13.01
C GLY A 317 1.45 23.39 13.15
N ASP A 318 0.20 22.96 13.34
CA ASP A 318 -0.94 23.86 13.62
C ASP A 318 -0.79 24.60 14.95
N VAL A 319 -0.12 24.01 15.95
CA VAL A 319 0.23 24.70 17.21
C VAL A 319 1.23 25.82 16.93
N ILE A 320 2.32 25.51 16.24
CA ILE A 320 3.35 26.50 15.88
C ILE A 320 2.78 27.60 14.97
N ALA A 321 1.90 27.24 14.03
CA ALA A 321 1.27 28.14 13.07
C ALA A 321 0.41 29.25 13.72
N LYS A 322 0.05 29.10 15.01
CA LYS A 322 -0.63 30.15 15.79
C LYS A 322 0.31 31.26 16.25
N HIS A 323 1.61 30.97 16.36
CA HIS A 323 2.61 31.89 16.89
C HIS A 323 3.54 32.45 15.80
N THR A 324 3.81 31.69 14.74
CA THR A 324 4.63 32.16 13.60
C THR A 324 4.26 31.41 12.32
N GLN A 325 4.73 31.84 11.15
CA GLN A 325 4.40 31.16 9.90
C GLN A 325 5.29 29.93 9.68
N VAL A 326 4.66 28.75 9.55
CA VAL A 326 5.35 27.50 9.25
C VAL A 326 5.55 27.35 7.76
N ILE A 327 6.72 26.87 7.34
CA ILE A 327 7.07 26.67 5.93
C ILE A 327 7.57 25.26 5.70
N ASN A 328 6.85 24.53 4.85
CA ASN A 328 7.35 23.28 4.28
C ASN A 328 8.33 23.59 3.15
N VAL A 329 9.60 23.26 3.38
CA VAL A 329 10.65 23.37 2.37
C VAL A 329 10.82 22.05 1.64
N LEU A 330 10.48 22.07 0.34
CA LEU A 330 10.71 20.95 -0.56
C LEU A 330 12.07 21.06 -1.22
N GLY A 331 12.76 19.93 -1.32
CA GLY A 331 14.00 19.86 -2.06
C GLY A 331 14.69 18.51 -1.98
N THR A 332 15.51 18.23 -2.99
CA THR A 332 16.36 17.03 -3.08
C THR A 332 17.81 17.44 -3.31
N THR A 333 18.76 16.52 -3.12
CA THR A 333 20.18 16.86 -3.38
C THR A 333 20.40 17.08 -4.89
N GLU A 334 19.62 16.37 -5.71
CA GLU A 334 19.68 16.32 -7.16
C GLU A 334 19.01 17.51 -7.86
N ASN A 335 17.93 18.05 -7.28
CA ASN A 335 17.16 19.17 -7.86
C ASN A 335 17.21 20.46 -7.02
N ALA A 336 17.96 20.48 -5.92
CA ALA A 336 17.94 21.58 -4.96
C ALA A 336 16.49 21.90 -4.52
N VAL A 337 16.06 23.16 -4.60
CA VAL A 337 14.69 23.59 -4.29
C VAL A 337 13.94 23.78 -5.61
N PRO A 338 12.87 23.02 -5.90
CA PRO A 338 12.03 23.30 -7.07
C PRO A 338 11.26 24.62 -6.88
N PRO A 339 10.89 25.31 -7.98
CA PRO A 339 9.97 26.45 -7.93
C PRO A 339 8.61 26.11 -7.33
N TYR A 340 8.27 26.76 -6.22
CA TYR A 340 6.91 26.80 -5.70
C TYR A 340 6.70 28.06 -4.86
N ASN A 341 5.44 28.49 -4.77
CA ASN A 341 5.09 29.70 -4.07
C ASN A 341 4.63 29.38 -2.65
N PHE A 342 4.99 30.28 -1.75
CA PHE A 342 4.68 30.18 -0.33
C PHE A 342 3.16 30.33 -0.06
N VAL A 343 2.62 29.54 0.87
CA VAL A 343 1.18 29.52 1.22
C VAL A 343 1.00 29.90 2.70
N PRO A 344 0.41 31.07 3.03
CA PRO A 344 0.34 31.52 4.43
C PRO A 344 -0.76 30.87 5.30
N LEU A 345 -0.50 30.86 6.61
CA LEU A 345 -1.39 30.74 7.78
C LEU A 345 -2.09 29.38 8.02
N LYS A 346 -3.17 29.02 7.31
CA LYS A 346 -3.99 27.82 7.64
C LYS A 346 -3.65 26.59 6.81
N GLU A 347 -2.90 26.80 5.73
CA GLU A 347 -2.52 25.78 4.76
C GLU A 347 -0.99 25.63 4.71
N TRP A 348 -0.30 25.81 5.85
CA TRP A 348 1.17 25.81 5.91
C TRP A 348 1.83 24.53 5.35
N ASN A 349 1.08 23.42 5.30
CA ASN A 349 1.52 22.14 4.78
C ASN A 349 1.15 21.93 3.30
N TRP A 350 0.63 22.95 2.63
CA TRP A 350 0.33 22.96 1.20
C TRP A 350 1.36 23.80 0.46
N ILE A 351 1.69 23.37 -0.74
CA ILE A 351 2.54 24.11 -1.67
C ILE A 351 1.72 24.53 -2.89
N LEU A 352 1.98 25.74 -3.40
CA LEU A 352 1.40 26.19 -4.66
C LEU A 352 2.41 25.95 -5.78
N VAL A 353 2.12 24.99 -6.66
CA VAL A 353 2.90 24.79 -7.89
C VAL A 353 2.39 25.81 -8.93
N PRO A 354 3.21 26.78 -9.35
CA PRO A 354 2.75 27.83 -10.27
C PRO A 354 2.28 27.23 -11.60
N PRO A 355 1.16 27.72 -12.16
CA PRO A 355 0.69 27.24 -13.47
C PRO A 355 1.73 27.43 -14.60
N GLU A 356 2.62 28.43 -14.46
CA GLU A 356 3.69 28.72 -15.42
C GLU A 356 4.87 27.75 -15.30
N MET A 357 5.00 26.99 -14.19
CA MET A 357 6.08 26.04 -13.94
C MET A 357 5.79 24.67 -14.59
N LYS A 358 5.72 24.66 -15.93
CA LYS A 358 5.42 23.46 -16.74
C LYS A 358 6.42 22.31 -16.55
N GLY A 359 7.66 22.61 -16.15
CA GLY A 359 8.66 21.61 -15.79
C GLY A 359 8.36 20.86 -14.48
N VAL A 360 7.29 21.19 -13.76
CA VAL A 360 6.82 20.46 -12.57
C VAL A 360 5.44 19.87 -12.86
N GLU A 361 5.39 18.57 -13.15
CA GLU A 361 4.16 17.83 -13.40
C GLU A 361 3.71 17.06 -12.15
N MET A 362 2.41 17.12 -11.85
CA MET A 362 1.79 16.33 -10.79
C MET A 362 1.00 15.18 -11.44
N ARG A 363 1.65 14.03 -11.62
CA ARG A 363 1.12 12.90 -12.38
C ARG A 363 0.30 11.96 -11.48
N PRO A 364 -1.00 11.75 -11.74
CA PRO A 364 -1.83 10.89 -10.92
C PRO A 364 -1.38 9.42 -11.02
N ARG A 365 -1.48 8.69 -9.91
CA ARG A 365 -1.26 7.24 -9.90
C ARG A 365 -2.59 6.54 -10.13
N GLU A 366 -2.56 5.46 -10.92
CA GLU A 366 -3.77 4.68 -11.25
C GLU A 366 -4.36 3.94 -10.04
N GLU A 367 -3.54 3.74 -9.00
CA GLU A 367 -3.83 2.84 -7.88
C GLU A 367 -4.47 3.53 -6.66
N ASP A 368 -4.32 4.84 -6.51
CA ASP A 368 -4.71 5.61 -5.33
C ASP A 368 -5.03 7.08 -5.65
N GLU A 369 -5.37 7.88 -4.64
CA GLU A 369 -5.68 9.31 -4.81
C GLU A 369 -4.44 10.21 -4.95
N PHE A 370 -3.23 9.64 -4.93
CA PHE A 370 -2.00 10.41 -4.92
C PHE A 370 -1.52 10.75 -6.33
N SER A 371 -0.81 11.88 -6.43
CA SER A 371 -0.06 12.27 -7.62
C SER A 371 1.42 12.35 -7.28
N GLU A 372 2.28 11.80 -8.14
CA GLU A 372 3.73 11.95 -8.04
C GLU A 372 4.16 13.31 -8.63
N MET A 373 5.06 14.01 -7.94
CA MET A 373 5.77 15.15 -8.53
C MET A 373 6.89 14.65 -9.45
N VAL A 374 6.81 15.00 -10.74
CA VAL A 374 7.82 14.68 -11.75
C VAL A 374 8.39 15.97 -12.32
N ILE A 375 9.72 16.09 -12.33
CA ILE A 375 10.41 17.21 -12.95
C ILE A 375 10.67 16.85 -14.42
N VAL A 376 10.17 17.64 -15.35
CA VAL A 376 10.20 17.35 -16.80
C VAL A 376 11.00 18.41 -17.53
N ARG A 377 11.78 18.01 -18.52
CA ARG A 377 12.52 18.97 -19.36
C ARG A 377 11.55 19.87 -20.11
N ASP A 378 11.70 21.16 -19.91
CA ASP A 378 10.96 22.20 -20.61
C ASP A 378 11.87 23.41 -20.80
N GLU A 379 12.04 23.88 -22.04
CA GLU A 379 13.02 24.92 -22.37
C GLU A 379 12.84 26.20 -21.55
N HIS A 380 11.60 26.52 -21.17
CA HIS A 380 11.28 27.74 -20.42
C HIS A 380 11.60 27.60 -18.92
N THR A 381 11.41 26.42 -18.35
CA THR A 381 11.56 26.18 -16.90
C THR A 381 12.84 25.45 -16.50
N ASN A 382 13.58 24.87 -17.47
CA ASN A 382 14.89 24.25 -17.26
C ASN A 382 15.88 25.12 -16.45
N PRO A 383 15.94 26.46 -16.62
CA PRO A 383 16.83 27.31 -15.80
C PRO A 383 16.56 27.24 -14.28
N PHE A 384 15.40 26.75 -13.85
CA PHE A 384 15.03 26.63 -12.43
C PHE A 384 15.25 25.22 -11.85
N HIS A 385 15.71 24.26 -12.65
CA HIS A 385 15.81 22.85 -12.24
C HIS A 385 17.25 22.35 -12.31
N SER A 386 17.90 22.19 -11.15
CA SER A 386 19.28 21.68 -11.10
C SER A 386 19.38 20.19 -11.47
N THR A 387 18.24 19.49 -11.54
CA THR A 387 18.10 18.11 -12.05
C THR A 387 18.90 17.90 -13.32
N TRP A 388 18.88 18.85 -14.25
CA TRP A 388 19.53 18.70 -15.56
C TRP A 388 21.04 18.86 -15.55
N SER A 389 21.60 19.44 -14.48
CA SER A 389 23.05 19.39 -14.23
C SER A 389 23.46 18.03 -13.68
N THR A 390 22.61 17.43 -12.82
CA THR A 390 22.85 16.13 -12.19
C THR A 390 22.63 14.97 -13.17
N PHE A 391 21.58 15.08 -13.98
CA PHE A 391 21.09 14.07 -14.92
C PHE A 391 20.95 14.68 -16.33
N PRO A 392 22.08 14.97 -17.00
CA PRO A 392 22.07 15.72 -18.27
C PRO A 392 21.39 14.97 -19.42
N ASN A 393 21.28 13.64 -19.33
CA ASN A 393 20.72 12.80 -20.39
C ASN A 393 19.28 12.34 -20.14
N GLU A 394 18.73 12.58 -18.95
CA GLU A 394 17.38 12.15 -18.60
C GLU A 394 16.35 13.16 -19.09
N ALA A 395 15.22 12.70 -19.62
CA ALA A 395 14.13 13.57 -20.08
C ALA A 395 13.21 14.02 -18.93
N GLU A 396 13.10 13.19 -17.89
CA GLU A 396 12.27 13.41 -16.73
C GLU A 396 12.94 12.83 -15.47
N TYR A 397 12.60 13.41 -14.32
CA TYR A 397 13.10 12.98 -13.01
C TYR A 397 11.92 12.76 -12.05
N HIS A 398 11.73 11.50 -11.69
CA HIS A 398 10.75 11.06 -10.71
C HIS A 398 11.26 11.34 -9.30
N THR A 399 10.65 12.33 -8.63
CA THR A 399 11.02 12.68 -7.25
C THR A 399 10.64 11.58 -6.25
N LYS A 400 9.65 10.75 -6.62
CA LYS A 400 8.96 9.77 -5.79
C LYS A 400 8.14 10.38 -4.67
N ASP A 401 8.02 11.70 -4.59
CA ASP A 401 7.19 12.38 -3.62
C ASP A 401 5.72 12.37 -4.08
N LEU A 402 4.84 11.89 -3.20
CA LEU A 402 3.42 11.72 -3.42
C LEU A 402 2.63 12.84 -2.74
N PHE A 403 1.70 13.41 -3.49
CA PHE A 403 0.90 14.55 -3.08
C PHE A 403 -0.60 14.28 -3.26
N VAL A 404 -1.43 14.98 -2.48
CA VAL A 404 -2.88 15.10 -2.70
C VAL A 404 -3.18 16.50 -3.18
N ARG A 405 -4.06 16.61 -4.19
CA ARG A 405 -4.55 17.90 -4.69
C ARG A 405 -5.52 18.52 -3.70
N HIS A 406 -5.47 19.83 -3.52
CA HIS A 406 -6.43 20.54 -2.69
C HIS A 406 -7.86 20.39 -3.26
N PRO A 407 -8.88 20.12 -2.42
CA PRO A 407 -10.25 19.87 -2.91
C PRO A 407 -10.85 21.01 -3.73
N THR A 408 -10.47 22.26 -3.46
CA THR A 408 -11.04 23.45 -4.11
C THR A 408 -10.03 24.29 -4.90
N GLU A 409 -8.73 24.03 -4.77
CA GLU A 409 -7.68 24.89 -5.33
C GLU A 409 -6.73 24.07 -6.23
N PRO A 410 -6.82 24.18 -7.58
CA PRO A 410 -6.23 23.20 -8.50
C PRO A 410 -4.69 23.16 -8.53
N HIS A 411 -4.05 24.21 -8.02
CA HIS A 411 -2.59 24.37 -8.00
C HIS A 411 -1.98 24.17 -6.60
N LEU A 412 -2.81 23.89 -5.59
CA LEU A 412 -2.38 23.61 -4.22
C LEU A 412 -2.26 22.10 -4.01
N TRP A 413 -1.13 21.69 -3.43
CA TRP A 413 -0.79 20.28 -3.23
C TRP A 413 -0.20 20.05 -1.84
N GLN A 414 -0.62 18.98 -1.19
CA GLN A 414 -0.11 18.59 0.13
C GLN A 414 0.74 17.32 -0.01
N HIS A 415 1.99 17.37 0.47
CA HIS A 415 2.85 16.18 0.53
C HIS A 415 2.25 15.15 1.49
N ARG A 416 2.27 13.87 1.10
CA ARG A 416 1.73 12.76 1.91
C ARG A 416 2.80 11.74 2.27
N ALA A 417 3.60 11.33 1.31
CA ALA A 417 4.55 10.24 1.46
C ALA A 417 5.54 10.22 0.30
N ARG A 418 6.48 9.29 0.36
CA ARG A 418 7.18 8.84 -0.84
C ARG A 418 6.65 7.50 -1.32
N SER A 419 6.72 7.26 -2.62
CA SER A 419 6.26 5.99 -3.22
C SER A 419 7.08 4.78 -2.76
N ASP A 420 8.34 4.98 -2.37
CA ASP A 420 9.21 3.94 -1.80
C ASP A 420 8.97 3.68 -0.29
N ASP A 421 8.19 4.53 0.39
CA ASP A 421 7.80 4.34 1.79
C ASP A 421 6.41 3.71 1.95
N VAL A 422 5.69 3.45 0.85
CA VAL A 422 4.40 2.75 0.88
C VAL A 422 4.63 1.28 1.28
N LEU A 423 4.02 0.88 2.39
CA LEU A 423 4.06 -0.50 2.84
C LEU A 423 3.01 -1.29 2.04
N VAL A 424 3.44 -2.36 1.39
CA VAL A 424 2.54 -3.30 0.75
C VAL A 424 2.45 -4.51 1.66
N LEU A 425 1.32 -4.68 2.34
CA LEU A 425 1.06 -5.83 3.20
C LEU A 425 0.95 -7.10 2.33
N SER A 426 1.17 -8.27 2.92
CA SER A 426 1.13 -9.57 2.23
C SER A 426 -0.25 -9.91 1.64
N ASN A 427 -1.32 -9.30 2.17
CA ASN A 427 -2.69 -9.37 1.67
C ASN A 427 -2.95 -8.41 0.50
N GLY A 428 -1.93 -7.66 0.05
CA GLY A 428 -2.00 -6.72 -1.06
C GLY A 428 -2.47 -5.32 -0.68
N GLU A 429 -2.88 -5.10 0.57
CA GLU A 429 -3.28 -3.79 1.05
C GLU A 429 -2.08 -2.85 1.14
N LYS A 430 -2.28 -1.62 0.70
CA LYS A 430 -1.25 -0.59 0.72
C LYS A 430 -1.47 0.34 1.90
N VAL A 431 -0.45 0.46 2.75
CA VAL A 431 -0.46 1.34 3.91
C VAL A 431 0.52 2.47 3.67
N VAL A 432 0.02 3.69 3.77
CA VAL A 432 0.86 4.88 3.83
C VAL A 432 1.18 5.14 5.31
N PRO A 433 2.41 4.90 5.78
CA PRO A 433 2.72 4.90 7.21
C PRO A 433 2.81 6.30 7.83
N ILE A 434 3.11 7.33 7.03
CA ILE A 434 3.45 8.67 7.50
C ILE A 434 2.34 9.32 8.35
N PRO A 435 1.04 9.28 7.97
CA PRO A 435 -0.03 9.80 8.82
C PRO A 435 -0.11 9.11 10.19
N MET A 436 0.11 7.79 10.24
CA MET A 436 0.07 7.01 11.47
C MET A 436 1.27 7.34 12.37
N GLU A 437 2.47 7.42 11.78
CA GLU A 437 3.68 7.87 12.45
C GLU A 437 3.51 9.29 13.01
N GLY A 438 2.90 10.19 12.25
CA GLY A 438 2.60 11.55 12.69
C GLY A 438 1.66 11.62 13.90
N GLN A 439 0.67 10.71 14.00
CA GLN A 439 -0.19 10.60 15.19
C GLN A 439 0.58 10.07 16.40
N LEU A 440 1.44 9.07 16.20
CA LEU A 440 2.26 8.49 17.27
C LEU A 440 3.29 9.47 17.79
N SER A 441 3.99 10.18 16.90
CA SER A 441 5.00 11.17 17.25
C SER A 441 4.46 12.27 18.16
N GLN A 442 3.15 12.57 18.15
CA GLN A 442 2.57 13.56 19.08
C GLN A 442 2.76 13.22 20.57
N SER A 443 3.00 11.95 20.90
CA SER A 443 3.27 11.54 22.28
C SER A 443 4.55 12.20 22.81
N PRO A 444 4.51 12.87 23.99
CA PRO A 444 5.71 13.41 24.63
C PRO A 444 6.69 12.30 25.08
N HIS A 445 6.25 11.05 25.04
CA HIS A 445 7.05 9.89 25.40
C HIS A 445 7.82 9.29 24.21
N ILE A 446 7.52 9.69 22.97
CA ILE A 446 8.12 9.12 21.76
C ILE A 446 9.11 10.11 21.15
N SER A 447 10.33 9.67 20.85
CA SER A 447 11.38 10.45 20.19
C SER A 447 11.68 9.98 18.75
N GLY A 448 11.21 8.78 18.39
CA GLY A 448 11.24 8.24 17.03
C GLY A 448 10.21 7.14 16.83
N VAL A 449 9.67 7.02 15.63
CA VAL A 449 8.67 6.01 15.29
C VAL A 449 8.86 5.52 13.86
N VAL A 450 8.66 4.22 13.64
CA VAL A 450 8.62 3.60 12.32
C VAL A 450 7.50 2.56 12.29
N VAL A 451 6.50 2.77 11.45
CA VAL A 451 5.45 1.78 11.19
C VAL A 451 6.01 0.67 10.26
N LEU A 452 5.66 -0.56 10.55
CA LEU A 452 6.18 -1.76 9.89
C LEU A 452 5.02 -2.47 9.19
N GLY A 453 5.31 -3.36 8.24
CA GLY A 453 4.26 -4.15 7.61
C GLY A 453 4.53 -4.60 6.19
N HIS A 454 5.56 -4.06 5.53
CA HIS A 454 5.86 -4.46 4.15
C HIS A 454 6.13 -5.97 4.06
N GLY A 455 5.39 -6.66 3.20
CA GLY A 455 5.44 -8.12 3.08
C GLY A 455 4.81 -8.90 4.23
N ARG A 456 4.16 -8.24 5.20
CA ARG A 456 3.54 -8.86 6.39
C ARG A 456 2.03 -8.76 6.34
N PHE A 457 1.34 -9.65 7.05
CA PHE A 457 -0.13 -9.69 7.05
C PHE A 457 -0.76 -8.47 7.72
N GLU A 458 -0.07 -7.88 8.70
CA GLU A 458 -0.57 -6.73 9.47
C GLU A 458 0.54 -5.71 9.71
N THR A 459 0.12 -4.49 10.00
CA THR A 459 1.04 -3.42 10.42
C THR A 459 1.53 -3.63 11.84
N ALA A 460 2.79 -3.31 12.09
CA ALA A 460 3.37 -3.20 13.43
C ALA A 460 4.04 -1.84 13.60
N VAL A 461 4.63 -1.57 14.77
CA VAL A 461 5.36 -0.33 15.00
C VAL A 461 6.60 -0.55 15.86
N LEU A 462 7.69 0.07 15.44
CA LEU A 462 8.91 0.25 16.23
C LEU A 462 8.91 1.67 16.83
N ILE A 463 8.98 1.77 18.15
CA ILE A 463 8.92 3.02 18.91
C ILE A 463 10.24 3.24 19.66
N GLU A 464 10.85 4.39 19.43
CA GLU A 464 11.95 4.92 20.24
C GLU A 464 11.36 5.90 21.26
N LEU A 465 11.56 5.62 22.54
CA LEU A 465 11.04 6.46 23.62
C LEU A 465 12.00 7.61 23.92
N SER A 466 11.50 8.65 24.59
CA SER A 466 12.37 9.70 25.12
C SER A 466 13.28 9.15 26.22
N SER A 467 14.49 9.69 26.33
CA SER A 467 15.54 9.18 27.23
C SER A 467 15.14 9.17 28.72
N GLN A 468 14.17 10.00 29.11
CA GLN A 468 13.64 10.03 30.48
C GLN A 468 12.69 8.85 30.78
N VAL A 469 11.91 8.43 29.78
CA VAL A 469 10.92 7.34 29.90
C VAL A 469 11.61 5.99 29.75
N GLN A 470 12.48 5.85 28.75
CA GLN A 470 13.15 4.60 28.41
C GLN A 470 14.00 4.01 29.54
N ARG A 471 14.47 4.84 30.49
CA ARG A 471 15.29 4.42 31.63
C ARG A 471 14.50 4.08 32.89
N LYS A 472 13.19 4.39 32.95
CA LYS A 472 12.40 4.32 34.17
C LYS A 472 11.33 3.25 34.15
N HIS A 473 10.89 2.81 32.98
CA HIS A 473 9.68 2.01 32.82
C HIS A 473 9.99 0.60 32.27
N SER A 474 9.28 -0.39 32.78
CA SER A 474 9.17 -1.72 32.19
C SER A 474 8.51 -1.67 30.80
N PRO A 475 8.66 -2.72 29.96
CA PRO A 475 8.00 -2.76 28.65
C PRO A 475 6.48 -2.57 28.69
N ALA A 476 5.80 -3.09 29.72
CA ALA A 476 4.36 -2.92 29.90
C ALA A 476 3.97 -1.46 30.21
N GLU A 477 4.74 -0.79 31.08
CA GLU A 477 4.55 0.63 31.41
C GLU A 477 4.84 1.52 30.19
N ASN A 478 5.81 1.15 29.37
CA ASN A 478 6.10 1.82 28.10
C ASN A 478 4.92 1.73 27.12
N LEU A 479 4.32 0.54 26.98
CA LEU A 479 3.13 0.35 26.14
C LEU A 479 1.93 1.15 26.66
N ALA A 480 1.70 1.15 27.97
CA ALA A 480 0.64 1.95 28.59
C ALA A 480 0.82 3.45 28.34
N ALA A 481 2.05 3.95 28.40
CA ALA A 481 2.37 5.36 28.17
C ALA A 481 2.08 5.83 26.72
N VAL A 482 2.10 4.92 25.74
CA VAL A 482 1.87 5.25 24.33
C VAL A 482 0.52 4.78 23.79
N ALA A 483 -0.25 3.99 24.57
CA ALA A 483 -1.50 3.36 24.13
C ALA A 483 -2.53 4.35 23.56
N LEU A 484 -2.71 5.52 24.20
CA LEU A 484 -3.62 6.56 23.73
C LEU A 484 -3.28 7.04 22.30
N PHE A 485 -1.98 7.13 21.97
CA PHE A 485 -1.53 7.60 20.66
C PHE A 485 -1.61 6.49 19.60
N ILE A 486 -1.46 5.22 20.01
CA ILE A 486 -1.78 4.08 19.15
C ILE A 486 -3.27 4.08 18.79
N ASP A 487 -4.15 4.33 19.76
CA ASP A 487 -5.60 4.40 19.52
C ASP A 487 -5.95 5.56 18.57
N LYS A 488 -5.31 6.72 18.71
CA LYS A 488 -5.44 7.85 17.76
C LYS A 488 -4.95 7.50 16.35
N ALA A 489 -3.79 6.86 16.23
CA ALA A 489 -3.25 6.41 14.94
C ALA A 489 -4.20 5.42 14.26
N ASN A 490 -4.77 4.48 15.02
CA ASN A 490 -5.72 3.48 14.52
C ASN A 490 -7.08 4.05 14.13
N ALA A 491 -7.54 5.11 14.80
CA ALA A 491 -8.79 5.79 14.46
C ALA A 491 -8.73 6.50 13.10
N ALA A 492 -7.55 7.00 12.71
CA ALA A 492 -7.30 7.64 11.42
C ALA A 492 -6.85 6.69 10.31
N ALA A 493 -6.56 5.42 10.63
CA ALA A 493 -6.09 4.41 9.68
C ALA A 493 -7.24 3.52 9.16
N PRO A 494 -7.15 3.02 7.92
CA PRO A 494 -8.00 1.93 7.43
C PRO A 494 -7.97 0.73 8.36
N ALA A 495 -9.06 -0.05 8.44
CA ALA A 495 -9.16 -1.18 9.36
C ALA A 495 -8.00 -2.18 9.22
N PHE A 496 -7.59 -2.48 8.00
CA PHE A 496 -6.46 -3.40 7.70
C PHE A 496 -5.08 -2.86 8.12
N ALA A 497 -4.96 -1.56 8.38
CA ALA A 497 -3.71 -0.87 8.70
C ALA A 497 -3.57 -0.56 10.19
N ARG A 498 -4.50 -1.03 11.04
CA ARG A 498 -4.46 -0.75 12.48
C ARG A 498 -3.35 -1.54 13.16
N ILE A 499 -2.65 -0.88 14.08
CA ILE A 499 -1.59 -1.43 14.91
C ILE A 499 -2.21 -2.04 16.16
N SER A 500 -2.12 -3.36 16.33
CA SER A 500 -2.52 -4.03 17.56
C SER A 500 -1.47 -3.82 18.68
N ARG A 501 -1.90 -3.91 19.94
CA ARG A 501 -1.01 -3.70 21.10
C ARG A 501 0.11 -4.75 21.20
N ASP A 502 -0.12 -5.95 20.67
CA ASP A 502 0.85 -7.04 20.57
C ASP A 502 1.82 -6.89 19.37
N ARG A 503 1.68 -5.81 18.59
CA ARG A 503 2.51 -5.44 17.44
C ARG A 503 3.29 -4.15 17.67
N VAL A 504 3.68 -3.92 18.92
CA VAL A 504 4.51 -2.79 19.35
C VAL A 504 5.87 -3.31 19.82
N LEU A 505 6.93 -2.78 19.24
CA LEU A 505 8.31 -3.05 19.60
C LEU A 505 8.97 -1.75 20.09
N PHE A 506 9.73 -1.79 21.17
CA PHE A 506 10.51 -0.65 21.65
C PHE A 506 11.99 -0.82 21.34
N THR A 507 12.66 0.27 20.99
CA THR A 507 14.12 0.29 20.88
C THR A 507 14.78 0.15 22.26
N SER A 508 16.04 -0.29 22.32
CA SER A 508 16.86 -0.21 23.54
C SER A 508 17.74 1.05 23.56
N PRO A 509 18.14 1.56 24.75
CA PRO A 509 19.05 2.71 24.85
C PRO A 509 20.40 2.51 24.14
N ASP A 510 20.88 1.26 24.09
CA ASP A 510 22.16 0.90 23.45
C ASP A 510 22.05 0.67 21.94
N LYS A 511 20.81 0.65 21.40
CA LYS A 511 20.53 0.38 20.00
C LYS A 511 19.52 1.41 19.43
N PRO A 512 19.73 2.73 19.53
CA PRO A 512 18.76 3.70 19.02
C PRO A 512 18.54 3.55 17.50
N MET A 513 17.46 4.14 16.99
CA MET A 513 17.16 4.23 15.57
C MET A 513 18.31 4.92 14.82
N THR A 514 18.63 4.39 13.64
CA THR A 514 19.64 5.00 12.77
C THR A 514 19.10 6.31 12.21
N ARG A 515 19.84 7.42 12.34
CA ARG A 515 19.44 8.76 11.90
C ARG A 515 20.43 9.36 10.91
N ALA A 516 19.93 10.15 9.97
CA ALA A 516 20.76 10.89 9.01
C ALA A 516 21.48 12.06 9.69
N GLY A 517 22.40 12.70 8.95
CA GLY A 517 23.10 13.92 9.39
C GLY A 517 22.18 15.04 9.90
N LYS A 518 20.94 15.08 9.43
CA LYS A 518 19.89 16.05 9.82
C LYS A 518 18.97 15.59 10.97
N GLY A 519 19.20 14.41 11.56
CA GLY A 519 18.41 13.88 12.69
C GLY A 519 17.17 13.06 12.31
N THR A 520 16.80 12.98 11.03
CA THR A 520 15.67 12.15 10.55
C THR A 520 16.00 10.65 10.62
N VAL A 521 15.03 9.82 11.01
CA VAL A 521 15.18 8.36 11.02
C VAL A 521 15.41 7.83 9.59
N ILE A 522 16.41 6.97 9.41
CA ILE A 522 16.67 6.27 8.14
C ILE A 522 15.95 4.92 8.20
N ARG A 523 14.71 4.87 7.70
CA ARG A 523 13.81 3.71 7.76
C ARG A 523 14.51 2.40 7.44
N LYS A 524 15.04 2.23 6.22
CA LYS A 524 15.67 0.99 5.77
C LYS A 524 16.84 0.54 6.66
N ALA A 525 17.67 1.47 7.12
CA ALA A 525 18.81 1.15 7.99
C ALA A 525 18.33 0.72 9.38
N THR A 526 17.35 1.42 9.95
CA THR A 526 16.72 1.05 11.22
C THR A 526 16.03 -0.32 11.11
N LEU A 527 15.30 -0.60 10.03
CA LEU A 527 14.67 -1.90 9.81
C LEU A 527 15.70 -3.04 9.74
N LYS A 528 16.81 -2.82 9.02
CA LYS A 528 17.90 -3.79 8.96
C LYS A 528 18.56 -3.99 10.32
N GLN A 529 18.77 -2.92 11.08
CA GLN A 529 19.32 -2.98 12.43
C GLN A 529 18.43 -3.80 13.38
N TYR A 530 17.10 -3.73 13.21
CA TYR A 530 16.08 -4.39 14.03
C TYR A 530 15.48 -5.64 13.40
N GLU A 531 16.07 -6.17 12.33
CA GLU A 531 15.50 -7.24 11.52
C GLU A 531 15.09 -8.45 12.36
N LYS A 532 16.01 -8.92 13.22
CA LYS A 532 15.76 -10.06 14.12
C LYS A 532 14.58 -9.79 15.08
N GLU A 533 14.56 -8.65 15.75
CA GLU A 533 13.50 -8.31 16.70
C GLU A 533 12.14 -8.13 16.03
N ILE A 534 12.14 -7.63 14.79
CA ILE A 534 10.93 -7.51 13.95
C ILE A 534 10.43 -8.90 13.54
N GLU A 535 11.31 -9.81 13.12
CA GLU A 535 10.93 -11.21 12.86
C GLU A 535 10.33 -11.85 14.11
N ASP A 536 10.98 -11.69 15.26
CA ASP A 536 10.51 -12.24 16.54
C ASP A 536 9.14 -11.65 16.94
N LEU A 537 8.89 -10.36 16.64
CA LEU A 537 7.60 -9.71 16.88
C LEU A 537 6.50 -10.35 16.02
N TYR A 538 6.75 -10.51 14.71
CA TYR A 538 5.78 -11.11 13.80
C TYR A 538 5.58 -12.61 14.05
N ALA A 539 6.63 -13.31 14.49
CA ALA A 539 6.57 -14.71 14.94
C ALA A 539 5.90 -14.88 16.32
N GLY A 540 5.57 -13.77 17.02
CA GLY A 540 4.91 -13.80 18.33
C GLY A 540 5.82 -14.14 19.51
N ARG A 541 7.14 -14.14 19.33
CA ARG A 541 8.15 -14.52 20.34
C ARG A 541 8.55 -13.39 21.29
N SER A 542 8.30 -12.13 20.92
CA SER A 542 8.77 -10.94 21.66
C SER A 542 7.65 -9.95 22.00
N SER A 543 6.37 -10.36 21.92
CA SER A 543 5.25 -9.45 22.13
C SER A 543 5.05 -9.06 23.59
N ILE A 544 5.13 -7.76 23.87
CA ILE A 544 4.99 -7.17 25.21
C ILE A 544 3.56 -7.31 25.77
N ALA A 545 2.54 -7.28 24.89
CA ALA A 545 1.14 -7.36 25.32
C ALA A 545 0.66 -8.78 25.64
N LEU A 546 1.44 -9.82 25.32
CA LEU A 546 1.09 -11.22 25.61
C LEU A 546 1.38 -11.62 27.08
N SER A 547 1.91 -10.71 27.91
CA SER A 547 2.26 -11.03 29.32
C SER A 547 1.08 -10.96 30.30
N SER A 548 -0.13 -10.54 29.87
CA SER A 548 -1.32 -10.63 30.73
C SER A 548 -1.83 -12.07 30.74
N THR A 549 -1.60 -12.78 31.84
CA THR A 549 -2.14 -14.12 32.10
C THR A 549 -3.66 -14.09 32.04
N LEU A 550 -4.24 -14.62 30.97
CA LEU A 550 -5.64 -15.01 30.93
C LEU A 550 -5.71 -16.40 31.60
N PRO A 551 -6.37 -16.59 32.75
CA PRO A 551 -6.45 -17.89 33.41
C PRO A 551 -7.40 -18.81 32.61
N LEU A 552 -6.88 -19.44 31.56
CA LEU A 552 -7.62 -20.36 30.71
C LEU A 552 -7.61 -21.76 31.36
N HIS A 553 -8.62 -22.05 32.17
CA HIS A 553 -8.82 -23.35 32.83
C HIS A 553 -9.63 -24.30 31.94
N VAL A 554 -8.94 -25.15 31.19
CA VAL A 554 -9.52 -26.15 30.26
C VAL A 554 -9.50 -27.58 30.83
N ASP A 555 -9.01 -27.73 32.06
CA ASP A 555 -8.80 -28.98 32.80
C ASP A 555 -9.96 -29.34 33.75
N THR A 556 -10.95 -28.46 33.90
CA THR A 556 -12.13 -28.68 34.75
C THR A 556 -13.30 -29.20 33.92
N GLU A 557 -14.24 -29.96 34.51
CA GLU A 557 -15.47 -30.38 33.79
C GLU A 557 -16.44 -29.20 33.50
N ASN A 558 -16.12 -27.99 33.97
CA ASN A 558 -17.00 -26.82 33.91
C ASN A 558 -16.45 -25.76 32.94
N THR A 559 -17.23 -25.40 31.90
CA THR A 559 -16.83 -24.39 30.92
C THR A 559 -16.90 -22.95 31.43
N SER A 560 -17.51 -22.69 32.58
CA SER A 560 -17.80 -21.34 33.09
C SER A 560 -16.55 -20.44 33.21
N ASP A 561 -15.42 -20.98 33.66
CA ASP A 561 -14.19 -20.20 33.83
C ASP A 561 -13.53 -19.89 32.47
N THR A 562 -13.59 -20.83 31.52
CA THR A 562 -13.16 -20.61 30.13
C THR A 562 -14.07 -19.62 29.41
N GLU A 563 -15.39 -19.73 29.60
CA GLU A 563 -16.39 -18.81 29.07
C GLU A 563 -16.17 -17.39 29.60
N ALA A 564 -15.90 -17.22 30.90
CA ALA A 564 -15.58 -15.92 31.49
C ALA A 564 -14.28 -15.32 30.92
N ALA A 565 -13.23 -16.14 30.79
CA ALA A 565 -11.95 -15.71 30.21
C ALA A 565 -12.09 -15.30 28.74
N LEU A 566 -12.82 -16.08 27.94
CA LEU A 566 -13.12 -15.75 26.54
C LEU A 566 -14.04 -14.52 26.43
N THR A 567 -15.01 -14.35 27.32
CA THR A 567 -15.87 -13.15 27.36
C THR A 567 -15.04 -11.89 27.59
N ASP A 568 -14.09 -11.92 28.54
CA ASP A 568 -13.18 -10.81 28.78
C ASP A 568 -12.24 -10.55 27.59
N LEU A 569 -11.70 -11.61 26.98
CA LEU A 569 -10.84 -11.54 25.81
C LEU A 569 -11.55 -10.89 24.60
N PHE A 570 -12.71 -11.41 24.21
CA PHE A 570 -13.48 -10.89 23.09
C PHE A 570 -14.12 -9.53 23.41
N GLY A 571 -14.53 -9.30 24.66
CA GLY A 571 -15.05 -8.01 25.11
C GLY A 571 -14.04 -6.87 25.03
N LYS A 572 -12.76 -7.14 25.32
CA LYS A 572 -11.67 -6.17 25.15
C LYS A 572 -11.42 -5.81 23.67
N LEU A 573 -11.66 -6.76 22.76
CA LEU A 573 -11.44 -6.58 21.33
C LEU A 573 -12.62 -5.91 20.62
N ALA A 574 -13.87 -6.17 21.04
CA ALA A 574 -15.07 -5.57 20.46
C ALA A 574 -15.29 -4.07 20.83
N GLY A 575 -14.44 -3.52 21.70
CA GLY A 575 -14.52 -2.14 22.19
C GLY A 575 -15.49 -1.97 23.36
N ALA A 576 -15.20 -1.02 24.26
CA ALA A 576 -15.83 -0.87 25.58
C ALA A 576 -17.36 -0.62 25.62
N LYS A 577 -18.07 -0.63 24.48
CA LYS A 577 -19.50 -0.25 24.38
C LYS A 577 -20.48 -1.40 24.08
N LYS A 578 -20.02 -2.64 23.82
CA LYS A 578 -20.91 -3.81 23.66
C LYS A 578 -20.46 -4.96 24.56
N LYS A 579 -21.32 -5.39 25.49
CA LYS A 579 -21.14 -6.67 26.20
C LYS A 579 -21.57 -7.79 25.26
N LEU A 580 -20.62 -8.62 24.82
CA LEU A 580 -20.90 -9.86 24.11
C LEU A 580 -21.50 -10.89 25.08
N GLY A 581 -22.68 -11.39 24.77
CA GLY A 581 -23.26 -12.57 25.40
C GLY A 581 -22.54 -13.86 24.98
N LEU A 582 -22.71 -14.93 25.76
CA LEU A 582 -22.04 -16.22 25.52
C LEU A 582 -22.37 -16.86 24.16
N ASP A 583 -23.55 -16.56 23.63
CA ASP A 583 -24.08 -17.09 22.38
C ASP A 583 -24.08 -16.06 21.24
N ASP A 584 -23.57 -14.85 21.49
CA ASP A 584 -23.45 -13.82 20.46
C ASP A 584 -22.31 -14.18 19.50
N ASP A 585 -22.58 -14.03 18.20
CA ASP A 585 -21.56 -14.18 17.17
C ASP A 585 -20.59 -12.99 17.24
N PHE A 586 -19.33 -13.26 17.55
CA PHE A 586 -18.35 -12.20 17.73
C PHE A 586 -17.97 -11.51 16.40
N PHE A 587 -18.11 -12.18 15.25
CA PHE A 587 -17.90 -11.55 13.92
C PHE A 587 -19.03 -10.56 13.61
N ALA A 588 -20.28 -10.93 13.89
CA ALA A 588 -21.43 -10.02 13.78
C ALA A 588 -21.30 -8.83 14.74
N ALA A 589 -20.60 -9.00 15.87
CA ALA A 589 -20.28 -7.92 16.79
C ALA A 589 -19.13 -7.00 16.33
N GLY A 590 -18.55 -7.26 15.16
CA GLY A 590 -17.51 -6.43 14.56
C GLY A 590 -16.07 -6.92 14.81
N ILE A 591 -15.89 -8.17 15.24
CA ILE A 591 -14.56 -8.80 15.30
C ILE A 591 -14.11 -9.18 13.88
N ASP A 592 -12.98 -8.65 13.44
CA ASP A 592 -12.37 -8.90 12.13
C ASP A 592 -11.24 -9.94 12.17
N SER A 593 -10.69 -10.27 11.00
CA SER A 593 -9.62 -11.27 10.85
C SER A 593 -8.32 -10.94 11.61
N LEU A 594 -7.99 -9.66 11.82
CA LEU A 594 -6.82 -9.23 12.60
C LEU A 594 -7.06 -9.44 14.10
N GLN A 595 -8.28 -9.16 14.55
CA GLN A 595 -8.69 -9.42 15.92
C GLN A 595 -8.77 -10.92 16.22
N VAL A 596 -9.22 -11.75 15.27
CA VAL A 596 -9.17 -13.22 15.42
C VAL A 596 -7.73 -13.75 15.49
N LEU A 597 -6.82 -13.23 14.65
CA LEU A 597 -5.39 -13.55 14.76
C LEU A 597 -4.84 -13.22 16.16
N THR A 598 -5.25 -12.09 16.72
CA THR A 598 -4.89 -11.67 18.08
C THR A 598 -5.42 -12.66 19.13
N VAL A 599 -6.67 -13.10 19.00
CA VAL A 599 -7.28 -14.13 19.88
C VAL A 599 -6.49 -15.44 19.80
N VAL A 600 -6.21 -15.93 18.59
CA VAL A 600 -5.46 -17.18 18.38
C VAL A 600 -4.09 -17.09 19.05
N ARG A 601 -3.35 -15.99 18.87
CA ARG A 601 -2.04 -15.80 19.50
C ARG A 601 -2.11 -15.80 21.02
N GLN A 602 -3.08 -15.11 21.60
CA GLN A 602 -3.26 -15.07 23.05
C GLN A 602 -3.60 -16.45 23.62
N LEU A 603 -4.49 -17.19 22.96
CA LEU A 603 -4.82 -18.56 23.35
C LEU A 603 -3.59 -19.49 23.22
N LYS A 604 -2.85 -19.43 22.11
CA LYS A 604 -1.61 -20.21 21.92
C LYS A 604 -0.57 -19.92 23.00
N ALA A 605 -0.35 -18.64 23.32
CA ALA A 605 0.62 -18.24 24.33
C ALA A 605 0.30 -18.85 25.71
N GLN A 606 -0.98 -18.90 26.10
CA GLN A 606 -1.40 -19.52 27.37
C GLN A 606 -1.21 -21.03 27.37
N LEU A 607 -1.44 -21.69 26.23
CA LEU A 607 -1.26 -23.14 26.07
C LEU A 607 0.21 -23.59 25.98
N THR A 608 1.16 -22.65 25.88
CA THR A 608 2.61 -22.94 25.78
C THR A 608 3.28 -23.14 27.15
N ASN A 609 2.57 -22.90 28.27
CA ASN A 609 3.07 -23.16 29.61
C ASN A 609 3.24 -24.67 29.87
N GLU A 610 4.35 -25.09 30.48
CA GLU A 610 4.82 -26.50 30.62
C GLU A 610 3.85 -27.46 31.33
N HIS A 611 2.70 -27.01 31.83
CA HIS A 611 1.72 -27.82 32.56
C HIS A 611 0.31 -27.78 31.91
N ALA A 612 0.18 -27.19 30.72
CA ALA A 612 -1.11 -27.10 30.03
C ALA A 612 -1.53 -28.47 29.43
N PRO A 613 -2.80 -28.89 29.56
CA PRO A 613 -3.29 -30.18 29.05
C PRO A 613 -3.47 -30.23 27.52
N LEU A 614 -3.16 -29.14 26.80
CA LEU A 614 -3.42 -28.97 25.37
C LEU A 614 -2.19 -28.45 24.63
N SER A 615 -1.96 -28.95 23.41
CA SER A 615 -0.92 -28.43 22.53
C SER A 615 -1.27 -27.03 22.01
N PRO A 616 -0.32 -26.07 21.97
CA PRO A 616 -0.52 -24.76 21.33
C PRO A 616 -0.92 -24.85 19.84
N ASN A 617 -0.58 -25.95 19.16
CA ASN A 617 -0.93 -26.14 17.75
C ASN A 617 -2.42 -26.47 17.54
N LEU A 618 -3.15 -26.78 18.61
CA LEU A 618 -4.58 -27.06 18.56
C LEU A 618 -5.42 -25.83 18.18
N VAL A 619 -5.02 -24.65 18.66
CA VAL A 619 -5.77 -23.41 18.44
C VAL A 619 -5.33 -22.81 17.11
N SER A 620 -6.17 -22.92 16.08
CA SER A 620 -5.93 -22.36 14.76
C SER A 620 -6.92 -21.24 14.43
N LEU A 621 -6.65 -20.49 13.35
CA LEU A 621 -7.66 -19.59 12.78
C LEU A 621 -8.94 -20.36 12.44
N SER A 622 -8.80 -21.50 11.77
CA SER A 622 -9.94 -22.35 11.42
C SER A 622 -10.75 -22.80 12.64
N MET A 623 -10.12 -23.07 13.78
CA MET A 623 -10.84 -23.39 15.02
C MET A 623 -11.69 -22.22 15.51
N VAL A 624 -11.14 -21.00 15.55
CA VAL A 624 -11.92 -19.82 16.01
C VAL A 624 -13.03 -19.47 15.02
N TYR A 625 -12.77 -19.55 13.71
CA TYR A 625 -13.80 -19.36 12.68
C TYR A 625 -14.91 -20.43 12.74
N ALA A 626 -14.57 -21.69 13.00
CA ALA A 626 -15.54 -22.77 13.17
C ALA A 626 -16.37 -22.66 14.46
N ASN A 627 -15.95 -21.83 15.42
CA ASN A 627 -16.57 -21.66 16.72
C ASN A 627 -16.88 -20.18 16.99
N PRO A 628 -17.83 -19.57 16.28
CA PRO A 628 -18.04 -18.12 16.23
C PRO A 628 -18.66 -17.50 17.50
N THR A 629 -18.86 -18.28 18.56
CA THR A 629 -19.42 -17.81 19.85
C THR A 629 -18.52 -18.23 21.01
N ILE A 630 -18.56 -17.48 22.10
CA ILE A 630 -17.78 -17.76 23.32
C ILE A 630 -18.07 -19.18 23.84
N ARG A 631 -19.35 -19.57 23.88
CA ARG A 631 -19.77 -20.90 24.35
C ARG A 631 -19.28 -22.03 23.45
N LYS A 632 -19.34 -21.87 22.13
CA LYS A 632 -18.87 -22.89 21.17
C LYS A 632 -17.36 -23.07 21.30
N LEU A 633 -16.61 -21.96 21.37
CA LEU A 633 -15.15 -22.01 21.49
C LEU A 633 -14.70 -22.62 22.82
N ALA A 634 -15.34 -22.24 23.94
CA ALA A 634 -15.05 -22.82 25.25
C ALA A 634 -15.25 -24.34 25.28
N ARG A 635 -16.38 -24.83 24.74
CA ARG A 635 -16.68 -26.27 24.66
C ARG A 635 -15.68 -27.02 23.79
N THR A 636 -15.28 -26.46 22.65
CA THR A 636 -14.31 -27.10 21.76
C THR A 636 -12.93 -27.20 22.39
N LEU A 637 -12.49 -26.17 23.15
CA LEU A 637 -11.25 -26.23 23.93
C LEU A 637 -11.30 -27.32 25.01
N HIS A 638 -12.40 -27.42 25.76
CA HIS A 638 -12.61 -28.46 26.78
C HIS A 638 -12.67 -29.88 26.19
N ALA A 639 -13.38 -30.06 25.08
CA ALA A 639 -13.49 -31.36 24.39
C ALA A 639 -12.13 -31.85 23.89
N ALA A 640 -11.27 -30.94 23.45
CA ALA A 640 -9.90 -31.26 23.06
C ALA A 640 -9.01 -31.62 24.27
N ALA A 641 -9.22 -30.98 25.44
CA ALA A 641 -8.47 -31.26 26.66
C ALA A 641 -8.83 -32.63 27.27
N ALA A 642 -10.09 -33.04 27.17
CA ALA A 642 -10.59 -34.32 27.67
C ALA A 642 -10.19 -35.56 26.83
N GLY A 643 -9.34 -35.40 25.80
CA GLY A 643 -8.85 -36.49 24.96
C GLY A 643 -9.88 -37.11 24.00
N GLY A 644 -11.05 -36.48 23.84
CA GLY A 644 -12.23 -37.07 23.19
C GLY A 644 -12.35 -36.94 21.67
N GLY A 645 -11.32 -36.52 20.92
CA GLY A 645 -11.48 -36.36 19.45
C GLY A 645 -10.24 -35.99 18.64
N GLY A 646 -9.03 -36.23 19.14
CA GLY A 646 -7.80 -35.92 18.42
C GLY A 646 -7.29 -37.09 17.58
N GLY A 647 -7.64 -37.14 16.30
CA GLY A 647 -6.69 -37.67 15.31
C GLY A 647 -5.39 -36.88 15.44
N LYS A 648 -4.23 -37.53 15.30
CA LYS A 648 -2.89 -36.97 15.59
C LYS A 648 -2.49 -35.73 14.77
N ASP A 649 -3.38 -35.22 13.91
CA ASP A 649 -3.12 -34.16 12.94
C ASP A 649 -4.10 -33.00 13.13
N GLY A 650 -3.93 -32.17 14.16
CA GLY A 650 -4.43 -30.77 14.20
C GLY A 650 -5.92 -30.47 13.97
N ASN A 651 -6.81 -31.46 13.85
CA ASN A 651 -8.18 -31.28 13.34
C ASN A 651 -9.26 -31.28 14.44
N ALA A 652 -8.91 -30.85 15.65
CA ALA A 652 -9.88 -30.68 16.74
C ALA A 652 -10.81 -29.50 16.43
N GLY A 653 -11.94 -29.78 15.79
CA GLY A 653 -12.89 -28.77 15.30
C GLY A 653 -13.61 -29.16 14.01
N ALA A 654 -13.27 -30.29 13.39
CA ALA A 654 -14.02 -30.79 12.23
C ALA A 654 -15.49 -31.07 12.62
N ARG A 655 -16.42 -30.28 12.07
CA ARG A 655 -17.86 -30.54 12.21
C ARG A 655 -18.14 -31.90 11.59
N ASN A 656 -18.66 -32.84 12.38
CA ASN A 656 -19.09 -34.11 11.82
C ASN A 656 -20.27 -33.90 10.85
N ALA A 657 -20.52 -34.90 10.00
CA ALA A 657 -21.56 -34.88 8.97
C ALA A 657 -22.93 -34.40 9.52
N ASP A 658 -23.35 -34.92 10.67
CA ASP A 658 -24.65 -34.61 11.28
C ASP A 658 -24.76 -33.15 11.73
N GLN A 659 -23.70 -32.59 12.31
CA GLN A 659 -23.66 -31.20 12.74
C GLN A 659 -23.75 -30.24 11.55
N ARG A 660 -23.01 -30.52 10.47
CA ARG A 660 -23.07 -29.73 9.22
C ARG A 660 -24.48 -29.71 8.63
N ALA A 661 -25.11 -30.89 8.56
CA ALA A 661 -26.47 -31.04 8.08
C ALA A 661 -27.48 -30.24 8.90
N LYS A 662 -27.35 -30.26 10.23
CA LYS A 662 -28.23 -29.52 11.14
C LYS A 662 -28.11 -28.01 10.94
N GLU A 663 -26.90 -27.47 10.87
CA GLU A 663 -26.66 -26.03 10.72
C GLU A 663 -27.19 -25.51 9.37
N MET A 664 -26.95 -26.23 8.27
CA MET A 664 -27.53 -25.88 6.96
C MET A 664 -29.05 -25.88 6.99
N LYS A 665 -29.66 -26.86 7.66
CA LYS A 665 -31.10 -26.94 7.82
C LYS A 665 -31.65 -25.78 8.64
N GLU A 666 -31.00 -25.41 9.74
CA GLU A 666 -31.39 -24.26 10.57
C GLU A 666 -31.32 -22.94 9.81
N MET A 667 -30.24 -22.72 9.05
CA MET A 667 -30.10 -21.53 8.21
C MET A 667 -31.15 -21.49 7.09
N TYR A 668 -31.41 -22.62 6.43
CA TYR A 668 -32.50 -22.75 5.46
C TYR A 668 -33.85 -22.38 6.09
N LEU A 669 -34.20 -22.98 7.22
CA LEU A 669 -35.47 -22.70 7.90
C LEU A 669 -35.60 -21.24 8.31
N ARG A 670 -34.52 -20.63 8.80
CA ARG A 670 -34.47 -19.21 9.19
C ARG A 670 -34.95 -18.28 8.06
N TYR A 671 -34.59 -18.55 6.81
CA TYR A 671 -34.93 -17.68 5.68
C TYR A 671 -36.08 -18.20 4.81
N ALA A 672 -36.49 -19.47 4.99
CA ALA A 672 -37.61 -20.08 4.26
C ALA A 672 -38.97 -19.91 4.96
N HIS A 673 -38.99 -19.70 6.28
CA HIS A 673 -40.20 -19.84 7.11
C HIS A 673 -41.37 -18.92 6.71
N ASP A 674 -41.07 -17.74 6.15
CA ASP A 674 -42.03 -16.69 5.82
C ASP A 674 -41.94 -16.29 4.33
N LEU A 675 -41.56 -17.24 3.46
CA LEU A 675 -41.54 -17.00 2.02
C LEU A 675 -42.92 -16.49 1.54
N PRO A 676 -42.97 -15.49 0.66
CA PRO A 676 -44.23 -14.92 0.22
C PRO A 676 -45.05 -15.98 -0.52
N HIS A 677 -46.30 -16.17 -0.14
CA HIS A 677 -47.19 -17.13 -0.79
C HIS A 677 -47.81 -16.53 -2.03
N ARG A 678 -47.73 -17.27 -3.14
CA ARG A 678 -48.42 -16.89 -4.38
C ARG A 678 -49.91 -16.65 -4.10
N THR A 679 -50.37 -15.42 -4.33
CA THR A 679 -51.78 -15.09 -4.32
C THR A 679 -52.41 -15.52 -5.64
N ASP A 680 -53.44 -16.37 -5.59
CA ASP A 680 -54.25 -16.72 -6.75
C ASP A 680 -55.16 -15.54 -7.13
N ALA A 681 -54.57 -14.46 -7.63
CA ALA A 681 -55.30 -13.32 -8.13
C ALA A 681 -55.76 -13.58 -9.59
N ALA A 682 -57.02 -14.02 -9.70
CA ALA A 682 -57.92 -13.91 -10.85
C ALA A 682 -57.31 -14.12 -12.25
N THR A 683 -57.31 -15.37 -12.68
CA THR A 683 -57.47 -15.74 -14.09
C THR A 683 -58.73 -15.08 -14.67
N THR A 684 -58.57 -13.93 -15.32
CA THR A 684 -59.57 -13.44 -16.28
C THR A 684 -59.13 -13.80 -17.68
N ALA A 685 -60.06 -14.41 -18.43
CA ALA A 685 -59.88 -14.92 -19.79
C ALA A 685 -59.43 -13.87 -20.83
N ALA A 686 -59.39 -12.59 -20.47
CA ALA A 686 -58.96 -11.48 -21.33
C ALA A 686 -57.45 -11.47 -21.62
N ALA A 687 -56.61 -12.06 -20.75
CA ALA A 687 -55.14 -12.06 -20.93
C ALA A 687 -54.64 -13.03 -22.03
N SER A 688 -55.46 -13.99 -22.48
CA SER A 688 -55.05 -14.97 -23.49
C SER A 688 -55.07 -14.44 -24.94
N ALA A 689 -55.83 -13.36 -25.21
CA ALA A 689 -55.96 -12.80 -26.55
C ALA A 689 -54.82 -11.83 -26.92
N ALA A 690 -54.12 -11.23 -25.94
CA ALA A 690 -53.03 -10.26 -26.17
C ALA A 690 -51.66 -10.93 -26.43
N ALA A 691 -51.49 -12.22 -26.10
CA ALA A 691 -50.21 -12.91 -26.15
C ALA A 691 -49.79 -13.38 -27.57
N ALA A 692 -50.74 -13.45 -28.52
CA ALA A 692 -50.48 -13.97 -29.87
C ALA A 692 -49.80 -12.98 -30.83
N GLY A 693 -49.57 -11.72 -30.41
CA GLY A 693 -48.95 -10.67 -31.23
C GLY A 693 -48.06 -9.68 -30.47
N ALA A 694 -47.72 -9.94 -29.21
CA ALA A 694 -46.89 -9.03 -28.41
C ALA A 694 -45.44 -9.02 -28.91
N LYS A 695 -44.97 -7.85 -29.36
CA LYS A 695 -43.55 -7.60 -29.66
C LYS A 695 -42.71 -7.93 -28.41
N GLU A 696 -41.48 -8.45 -28.60
CA GLU A 696 -40.57 -8.65 -27.47
C GLU A 696 -40.36 -7.34 -26.71
N GLU A 697 -40.86 -7.27 -25.48
CA GLU A 697 -40.60 -6.11 -24.62
C GLU A 697 -39.12 -6.10 -24.21
N PRO A 698 -38.47 -4.92 -24.23
CA PRO A 698 -37.12 -4.75 -23.71
C PRO A 698 -37.00 -5.20 -22.25
N VAL A 699 -35.91 -5.89 -21.90
CA VAL A 699 -35.70 -6.44 -20.55
C VAL A 699 -34.90 -5.46 -19.70
N THR A 700 -35.39 -5.20 -18.49
CA THR A 700 -34.63 -4.52 -17.43
C THR A 700 -34.04 -5.56 -16.49
N VAL A 701 -32.72 -5.54 -16.31
CA VAL A 701 -31.97 -6.53 -15.54
C VAL A 701 -31.46 -5.91 -14.25
N VAL A 702 -31.63 -6.60 -13.12
CA VAL A 702 -30.92 -6.32 -11.87
C VAL A 702 -29.71 -7.23 -11.81
N LEU A 703 -28.50 -6.67 -11.71
CA LEU A 703 -27.24 -7.40 -11.62
C LEU A 703 -26.56 -7.08 -10.28
N THR A 704 -26.30 -8.10 -9.46
CA THR A 704 -25.45 -7.93 -8.28
C THR A 704 -24.00 -8.26 -8.59
N GLY A 705 -23.07 -7.45 -8.08
CA GLY A 705 -21.63 -7.76 -8.18
C GLY A 705 -21.01 -7.50 -9.57
N SER A 706 -21.52 -6.51 -10.30
CA SER A 706 -21.02 -6.06 -11.62
C SER A 706 -19.52 -5.73 -11.65
N THR A 707 -18.93 -5.29 -10.54
CA THR A 707 -17.50 -4.93 -10.45
C THR A 707 -16.57 -6.11 -10.13
N GLY A 708 -17.13 -7.31 -9.94
CA GLY A 708 -16.36 -8.55 -9.80
C GLY A 708 -15.89 -9.09 -11.16
N SER A 709 -15.01 -10.09 -11.16
CA SER A 709 -14.41 -10.66 -12.39
C SER A 709 -15.48 -11.08 -13.41
N LEU A 710 -16.27 -12.12 -13.12
CA LEU A 710 -17.36 -12.56 -13.99
C LEU A 710 -18.43 -11.47 -14.20
N GLY A 711 -18.76 -10.71 -13.15
CA GLY A 711 -19.80 -9.68 -13.19
C GLY A 711 -19.54 -8.57 -14.21
N SER A 712 -18.26 -8.19 -14.42
CA SER A 712 -17.89 -7.17 -15.41
C SER A 712 -18.10 -7.66 -16.83
N TYR A 713 -17.79 -8.94 -17.10
CA TYR A 713 -18.08 -9.55 -18.41
C TYR A 713 -19.58 -9.77 -18.62
N ILE A 714 -20.35 -10.15 -17.59
CA ILE A 714 -21.83 -10.22 -17.67
C ILE A 714 -22.42 -8.86 -18.04
N LEU A 715 -21.98 -7.78 -17.38
CA LEU A 715 -22.45 -6.43 -17.71
C LEU A 715 -22.10 -6.06 -19.17
N ALA A 716 -20.88 -6.36 -19.62
CA ALA A 716 -20.47 -6.11 -21.00
C ALA A 716 -21.32 -6.91 -22.01
N ALA A 717 -21.56 -8.20 -21.74
CA ALA A 717 -22.41 -9.06 -22.57
C ALA A 717 -23.85 -8.53 -22.66
N LEU A 718 -24.44 -8.11 -21.53
CA LEU A 718 -25.76 -7.47 -21.50
C LEU A 718 -25.80 -6.17 -22.33
N LEU A 719 -24.78 -5.32 -22.20
CA LEU A 719 -24.71 -4.04 -22.90
C LEU A 719 -24.41 -4.18 -24.40
N SER A 720 -23.81 -5.30 -24.82
CA SER A 720 -23.59 -5.63 -26.23
C SER A 720 -24.91 -5.79 -27.01
N HIS A 721 -26.00 -6.13 -26.30
CA HIS A 721 -27.32 -6.19 -26.89
C HIS A 721 -27.93 -4.79 -27.05
N PRO A 722 -28.71 -4.57 -28.13
CA PRO A 722 -29.33 -3.28 -28.39
C PRO A 722 -30.39 -2.93 -27.32
N PRO A 723 -30.70 -1.63 -27.12
CA PRO A 723 -31.68 -1.17 -26.14
C PRO A 723 -33.08 -1.80 -26.28
N GLN A 724 -33.45 -2.23 -27.49
CA GLN A 724 -34.73 -2.91 -27.74
C GLN A 724 -34.79 -4.32 -27.15
N ARG A 725 -33.63 -4.92 -26.84
CA ARG A 725 -33.52 -6.25 -26.23
C ARG A 725 -33.19 -6.14 -24.74
N ILE A 726 -32.21 -5.32 -24.38
CA ILE A 726 -31.86 -4.99 -22.99
C ILE A 726 -32.04 -3.49 -22.79
N ALA A 727 -33.14 -3.08 -22.16
CA ALA A 727 -33.43 -1.66 -21.95
C ALA A 727 -32.43 -1.03 -20.98
N HIS A 728 -32.28 -1.65 -19.80
CA HIS A 728 -31.53 -1.07 -18.69
C HIS A 728 -30.93 -2.13 -17.77
N VAL A 729 -29.82 -1.82 -17.12
CA VAL A 729 -29.18 -2.66 -16.12
C VAL A 729 -29.01 -1.89 -14.81
N TYR A 730 -29.70 -2.32 -13.75
CA TYR A 730 -29.46 -1.83 -12.39
C TYR A 730 -28.37 -2.68 -11.73
N CYS A 731 -27.24 -2.06 -11.43
CA CYS A 731 -26.10 -2.68 -10.78
C CYS A 731 -26.13 -2.40 -9.27
N LEU A 732 -26.31 -3.45 -8.48
CA LEU A 732 -26.32 -3.38 -7.02
C LEU A 732 -24.92 -3.76 -6.49
N ASN A 733 -24.23 -2.81 -5.85
CA ASN A 733 -22.87 -2.97 -5.33
C ASN A 733 -22.72 -2.33 -3.93
N ARG A 734 -21.79 -2.82 -3.10
CA ARG A 734 -21.57 -2.32 -1.72
C ARG A 734 -20.93 -0.93 -1.61
N GLY A 735 -20.55 -0.30 -2.74
CA GLY A 735 -19.90 1.00 -2.74
C GLY A 735 -20.84 2.08 -3.25
N SER A 736 -20.56 3.34 -2.89
CA SER A 736 -21.36 4.48 -3.35
C SER A 736 -21.51 4.49 -4.88
N PRO A 737 -22.63 5.00 -5.44
CA PRO A 737 -22.88 4.96 -6.88
C PRO A 737 -21.75 5.57 -7.72
N SER A 738 -21.17 6.68 -7.28
CA SER A 738 -20.07 7.36 -7.98
C SER A 738 -18.77 6.55 -7.95
N SER A 739 -18.43 5.97 -6.81
CA SER A 739 -17.23 5.12 -6.67
C SER A 739 -17.38 3.82 -7.49
N THR A 740 -18.57 3.21 -7.47
CA THR A 740 -18.88 2.02 -8.24
C THR A 740 -18.80 2.29 -9.75
N ALA A 741 -19.35 3.42 -10.23
CA ALA A 741 -19.27 3.81 -11.63
C ALA A 741 -17.82 3.99 -12.11
N LYS A 742 -16.99 4.70 -11.32
CA LYS A 742 -15.56 4.86 -11.61
C LYS A 742 -14.84 3.51 -11.65
N LYS A 743 -15.09 2.65 -10.67
CA LYS A 743 -14.51 1.30 -10.59
C LYS A 743 -14.94 0.42 -11.76
N GLN A 744 -16.20 0.50 -12.19
CA GLN A 744 -16.72 -0.26 -13.32
C GLN A 744 -16.05 0.16 -14.63
N ARG A 745 -15.90 1.47 -14.86
CA ARG A 745 -15.19 2.01 -16.04
C ARG A 745 -13.75 1.49 -16.09
N GLN A 746 -13.01 1.62 -14.99
CA GLN A 746 -11.63 1.13 -14.91
C GLN A 746 -11.55 -0.37 -15.23
N ARG A 747 -12.46 -1.17 -14.67
CA ARG A 747 -12.51 -2.62 -14.93
C ARG A 747 -12.74 -2.94 -16.41
N PHE A 748 -13.58 -2.16 -17.09
CA PHE A 748 -13.79 -2.33 -18.52
C PHE A 748 -12.53 -1.98 -19.30
N GLU A 749 -11.87 -0.87 -18.99
CA GLU A 749 -10.62 -0.44 -19.64
C GLU A 749 -9.47 -1.44 -19.44
N ASP A 750 -9.27 -1.91 -18.20
CA ASP A 750 -8.26 -2.92 -17.85
C ASP A 750 -8.47 -4.25 -18.59
N SER A 751 -9.74 -4.59 -18.80
CA SER A 751 -10.16 -5.83 -19.46
C SER A 751 -10.32 -5.69 -20.98
N GLY A 752 -10.13 -4.49 -21.52
CA GLY A 752 -10.36 -4.20 -22.94
C GLY A 752 -11.84 -4.34 -23.38
N LEU A 753 -12.78 -4.15 -22.45
CA LEU A 753 -14.21 -4.20 -22.70
C LEU A 753 -14.74 -2.83 -23.18
N PRO A 754 -15.79 -2.78 -24.02
CA PRO A 754 -16.31 -1.52 -24.56
C PRO A 754 -16.93 -0.62 -23.48
N THR A 755 -16.39 0.58 -23.28
CA THR A 755 -16.88 1.55 -22.29
C THR A 755 -18.05 2.40 -22.76
N ALA A 756 -18.29 2.48 -24.09
CA ALA A 756 -19.34 3.32 -24.67
C ALA A 756 -20.75 3.02 -24.10
N GLY A 757 -21.02 1.77 -23.73
CA GLY A 757 -22.29 1.38 -23.10
C GLY A 757 -22.49 1.91 -21.67
N LEU A 758 -21.41 2.35 -21.00
CA LEU A 758 -21.45 2.97 -19.67
C LEU A 758 -21.70 4.49 -19.74
N ASP A 759 -21.23 5.15 -20.81
CA ASP A 759 -21.32 6.61 -21.02
C ASP A 759 -22.67 7.08 -21.58
N GLN A 760 -23.43 6.18 -22.18
CA GLN A 760 -24.80 6.45 -22.63
C GLN A 760 -25.69 6.50 -21.38
N GLY A 761 -25.75 7.68 -20.74
CA GLY A 761 -26.26 7.95 -19.39
C GLY A 761 -27.71 7.61 -19.06
N ASN A 762 -28.30 6.59 -19.68
CA ASN A 762 -29.63 6.04 -19.41
C ASN A 762 -29.70 4.50 -19.59
N ARG A 763 -28.59 3.75 -19.72
CA ARG A 763 -28.62 2.27 -19.82
C ARG A 763 -28.16 1.50 -18.59
N VAL A 764 -27.40 2.15 -17.70
CA VAL A 764 -26.88 1.54 -16.47
C VAL A 764 -27.09 2.49 -15.30
N THR A 765 -27.58 1.95 -14.18
CA THR A 765 -27.68 2.68 -12.91
C THR A 765 -26.96 1.90 -11.83
N PHE A 766 -26.07 2.55 -11.09
CA PHE A 766 -25.41 1.95 -9.93
C PHE A 766 -26.15 2.33 -8.65
N LEU A 767 -26.48 1.34 -7.84
CA LEU A 767 -27.14 1.50 -6.55
C LEU A 767 -26.25 0.89 -5.46
N GLU A 768 -26.11 1.61 -4.36
CA GLU A 768 -25.44 1.12 -3.15
C GLU A 768 -26.36 0.13 -2.42
N THR A 769 -25.82 -1.01 -2.00
CA THR A 769 -26.59 -2.07 -1.34
C THR A 769 -25.82 -2.68 -0.17
N ASP A 770 -26.56 -3.06 0.87
CA ASP A 770 -26.14 -4.10 1.81
C ASP A 770 -27.03 -5.35 1.61
N PRO A 771 -26.50 -6.43 1.01
CA PRO A 771 -27.30 -7.62 0.71
C PRO A 771 -27.95 -8.28 1.95
N GLY A 772 -27.36 -8.08 3.14
CA GLY A 772 -27.86 -8.66 4.39
C GLY A 772 -28.97 -7.85 5.06
N ASP A 773 -29.20 -6.61 4.64
CA ASP A 773 -30.22 -5.75 5.23
C ASP A 773 -31.56 -5.93 4.53
N ASP A 774 -32.64 -5.54 5.21
CA ASP A 774 -33.97 -5.55 4.61
C ASP A 774 -34.00 -4.61 3.39
N LEU A 775 -34.77 -4.98 2.36
CA LEU A 775 -34.80 -4.26 1.08
C LEU A 775 -33.42 -4.07 0.42
N HIS A 776 -32.45 -4.94 0.74
CA HIS A 776 -31.05 -4.85 0.28
C HIS A 776 -30.30 -3.60 0.76
N GLY A 777 -30.75 -2.98 1.85
CA GLY A 777 -30.19 -1.71 2.35
C GLY A 777 -30.46 -0.51 1.42
N LEU A 778 -31.39 -0.66 0.46
CA LEU A 778 -31.80 0.41 -0.45
C LEU A 778 -32.77 1.37 0.25
N SER A 779 -32.82 2.61 -0.24
CA SER A 779 -33.90 3.53 0.14
C SER A 779 -35.24 3.04 -0.41
N ASP A 780 -36.33 3.38 0.29
CA ASP A 780 -37.70 3.01 -0.13
C ASP A 780 -37.99 3.43 -1.58
N ALA A 781 -37.51 4.61 -1.99
CA ALA A 781 -37.66 5.11 -3.35
C ALA A 781 -36.92 4.25 -4.39
N ALA A 782 -35.67 3.89 -4.11
CA ALA A 782 -34.88 3.04 -5.01
C ALA A 782 -35.46 1.61 -5.08
N TYR A 783 -35.87 1.05 -3.95
CA TYR A 783 -36.51 -0.27 -3.93
C TYR A 783 -37.84 -0.26 -4.69
N ALA A 784 -38.69 0.75 -4.48
CA ALA A 784 -39.95 0.91 -5.22
C ALA A 784 -39.72 1.03 -6.74
N GLU A 785 -38.67 1.73 -7.16
CA GLU A 785 -38.29 1.80 -8.57
C GLU A 785 -37.91 0.42 -9.12
N LEU A 786 -37.08 -0.35 -8.40
CA LEU A 786 -36.72 -1.71 -8.81
C LEU A 786 -37.94 -2.63 -8.91
N VAL A 787 -38.88 -2.55 -7.96
CA VAL A 787 -40.13 -3.31 -7.98
C VAL A 787 -40.94 -3.01 -9.25
N GLN A 788 -40.98 -1.76 -9.71
CA GLN A 788 -41.77 -1.36 -10.89
C GLN A 788 -41.10 -1.71 -12.22
N ARG A 789 -39.77 -1.91 -12.24
CA ARG A 789 -39.01 -2.03 -13.50
C ARG A 789 -38.36 -3.39 -13.72
N THR A 790 -38.08 -4.16 -12.68
CA THR A 790 -37.31 -5.41 -12.79
C THR A 790 -38.06 -6.44 -13.63
N ARG A 791 -37.38 -7.01 -14.64
CA ARG A 791 -37.89 -8.11 -15.47
C ARG A 791 -37.00 -9.35 -15.45
N TYR A 792 -35.76 -9.24 -14.98
CA TYR A 792 -34.85 -10.36 -14.74
C TYR A 792 -33.86 -10.00 -13.64
N ILE A 793 -33.48 -10.96 -12.81
CA ILE A 793 -32.45 -10.77 -11.77
C ILE A 793 -31.28 -11.71 -12.04
N ILE A 794 -30.06 -11.18 -12.07
CA ILE A 794 -28.81 -11.95 -12.08
C ILE A 794 -28.12 -11.73 -10.74
N HIS A 795 -28.26 -12.69 -9.83
CA HIS A 795 -27.62 -12.67 -8.54
C HIS A 795 -26.25 -13.38 -8.62
N ASN A 796 -25.21 -12.57 -8.83
CA ASN A 796 -23.81 -13.02 -8.97
C ASN A 796 -22.94 -12.66 -7.75
N ALA A 797 -23.26 -11.60 -7.01
CA ALA A 797 -22.50 -11.19 -5.83
C ALA A 797 -22.48 -12.25 -4.72
N TRP A 798 -21.27 -12.70 -4.36
CA TRP A 798 -21.03 -13.58 -3.22
C TRP A 798 -19.56 -13.50 -2.79
N ALA A 799 -19.26 -13.66 -1.49
CA ALA A 799 -17.88 -13.69 -1.01
C ALA A 799 -17.26 -15.07 -1.26
N VAL A 800 -16.14 -15.14 -1.98
CA VAL A 800 -15.44 -16.41 -2.23
C VAL A 800 -14.35 -16.58 -1.18
N ASP A 801 -14.70 -17.18 -0.04
CA ASP A 801 -13.76 -17.52 1.03
C ASP A 801 -14.05 -18.92 1.57
N PHE A 802 -13.14 -19.85 1.32
CA PHE A 802 -13.28 -21.26 1.71
C PHE A 802 -13.04 -21.49 3.21
N ASN A 803 -12.52 -20.50 3.94
CA ASN A 803 -12.19 -20.60 5.36
C ASN A 803 -13.30 -20.12 6.29
N MET A 804 -14.28 -19.38 5.76
CA MET A 804 -15.42 -18.89 6.54
C MET A 804 -16.35 -20.05 6.93
N ALA A 805 -16.87 -20.00 8.16
CA ALA A 805 -17.92 -20.91 8.61
C ALA A 805 -19.27 -20.56 7.96
N LEU A 806 -20.22 -21.52 7.98
CA LEU A 806 -21.53 -21.36 7.35
C LEU A 806 -22.27 -20.12 7.89
N ASP A 807 -22.30 -19.90 9.21
CA ASP A 807 -23.01 -18.77 9.83
C ASP A 807 -22.53 -17.42 9.30
N SER A 808 -21.25 -17.28 8.94
CA SER A 808 -20.71 -16.06 8.34
C SER A 808 -21.27 -15.76 6.94
N PHE A 809 -21.89 -16.74 6.28
CA PHE A 809 -22.63 -16.58 5.03
C PHE A 809 -24.11 -16.24 5.23
N ALA A 810 -24.61 -16.12 6.46
CA ALA A 810 -26.00 -15.76 6.73
C ALA A 810 -26.45 -14.46 6.00
N PRO A 811 -25.64 -13.37 5.94
CA PRO A 811 -26.01 -12.19 5.16
C PRO A 811 -26.11 -12.46 3.64
N HIS A 812 -25.31 -13.38 3.11
CA HIS A 812 -25.35 -13.77 1.70
C HIS A 812 -26.58 -14.61 1.38
N VAL A 813 -26.93 -15.54 2.28
CA VAL A 813 -28.17 -16.33 2.19
C VAL A 813 -29.40 -15.44 2.33
N LYS A 814 -29.38 -14.45 3.24
CA LYS A 814 -30.40 -13.41 3.31
C LYS A 814 -30.47 -12.58 2.03
N GLY A 815 -29.35 -12.30 1.37
CA GLY A 815 -29.34 -11.68 0.04
C GLY A 815 -30.12 -12.48 -1.02
N VAL A 816 -30.04 -13.82 -1.01
CA VAL A 816 -30.89 -14.67 -1.87
C VAL A 816 -32.37 -14.49 -1.51
N ARG A 817 -32.69 -14.47 -0.21
CA ARG A 817 -34.06 -14.21 0.25
C ARG A 817 -34.59 -12.86 -0.21
N ASN A 818 -33.82 -11.80 -0.03
CA ASN A 818 -34.20 -10.46 -0.47
C ASN A 818 -34.40 -10.38 -2.00
N MET A 819 -33.66 -11.18 -2.79
CA MET A 819 -33.86 -11.26 -4.25
C MET A 819 -35.17 -11.98 -4.61
N ILE A 820 -35.54 -13.02 -3.83
CA ILE A 820 -36.85 -13.67 -3.94
C ILE A 820 -37.97 -12.66 -3.65
N ASP A 821 -37.83 -11.87 -2.58
CA ASP A 821 -38.84 -10.86 -2.21
C ASP A 821 -38.97 -9.78 -3.29
N LEU A 822 -37.85 -9.28 -3.83
CA LEU A 822 -37.87 -8.32 -4.95
C LEU A 822 -38.57 -8.88 -6.19
N ALA A 823 -38.24 -10.12 -6.59
CA ALA A 823 -38.89 -10.78 -7.72
C ALA A 823 -40.40 -10.93 -7.47
N TYR A 824 -40.79 -11.40 -6.28
CA TYR A 824 -42.19 -11.58 -5.92
C TYR A 824 -42.96 -10.25 -5.95
N SER A 825 -42.45 -9.22 -5.28
CA SER A 825 -43.05 -7.88 -5.25
C SER A 825 -43.16 -7.27 -6.64
N ALA A 826 -42.13 -7.42 -7.49
CA ALA A 826 -42.16 -6.95 -8.87
C ALA A 826 -43.23 -7.64 -9.70
N GLY A 827 -43.38 -8.96 -9.55
CA GLY A 827 -44.43 -9.74 -10.21
C GLY A 827 -45.83 -9.27 -9.84
N GLN A 828 -46.07 -9.02 -8.54
CA GLN A 828 -47.35 -8.53 -8.03
C GLN A 828 -47.66 -7.10 -8.49
N ALA A 829 -46.72 -6.17 -8.30
CA ALA A 829 -46.91 -4.75 -8.59
C ALA A 829 -47.10 -4.47 -10.09
N GLN A 830 -46.44 -5.24 -10.96
CA GLN A 830 -46.54 -5.12 -12.41
C GLN A 830 -47.61 -6.05 -13.03
N HIS A 831 -48.38 -6.78 -12.21
CA HIS A 831 -49.40 -7.75 -12.64
C HIS A 831 -48.90 -8.77 -13.67
N LEU A 832 -47.68 -9.29 -13.47
CA LEU A 832 -47.06 -10.24 -14.38
C LEU A 832 -47.68 -11.64 -14.20
N LYS A 833 -47.81 -12.39 -15.31
CA LYS A 833 -48.24 -13.81 -15.28
C LYS A 833 -47.31 -14.69 -14.43
N SER A 834 -46.04 -14.30 -14.34
CA SER A 834 -45.01 -14.95 -13.52
C SER A 834 -44.09 -13.86 -12.95
N PRO A 835 -43.62 -13.99 -11.70
CA PRO A 835 -42.56 -13.12 -11.18
C PRO A 835 -41.32 -13.12 -12.09
N PRO A 836 -40.53 -12.03 -12.10
CA PRO A 836 -39.22 -12.00 -12.76
C PRO A 836 -38.35 -13.18 -12.34
N PRO A 837 -37.77 -13.93 -13.28
CA PRO A 837 -36.88 -15.04 -12.96
C PRO A 837 -35.54 -14.57 -12.37
N ILE A 838 -34.96 -15.43 -11.53
CA ILE A 838 -33.64 -15.22 -10.90
C ILE A 838 -32.62 -16.19 -11.49
N PHE A 839 -31.55 -15.67 -12.10
CA PHE A 839 -30.32 -16.43 -12.31
C PHE A 839 -29.46 -16.34 -11.05
N PHE A 840 -29.12 -17.47 -10.46
CA PHE A 840 -28.23 -17.55 -9.31
C PHE A 840 -26.91 -18.21 -9.69
N THR A 841 -25.82 -17.46 -9.50
CA THR A 841 -24.47 -17.99 -9.69
C THR A 841 -24.10 -18.84 -8.48
N SER A 842 -24.30 -20.15 -8.55
CA SER A 842 -23.86 -21.13 -7.56
C SER A 842 -22.47 -21.67 -7.89
N THR A 843 -22.00 -22.69 -7.18
CA THR A 843 -20.65 -23.28 -7.31
C THR A 843 -20.72 -24.79 -7.36
N ILE A 844 -19.81 -25.44 -8.08
CA ILE A 844 -19.64 -26.90 -8.03
C ILE A 844 -19.29 -27.41 -6.62
N ASN A 845 -18.83 -26.54 -5.70
CA ASN A 845 -18.57 -26.93 -4.32
C ASN A 845 -19.86 -27.34 -3.55
N THR A 846 -21.06 -27.02 -4.06
CA THR A 846 -22.33 -27.50 -3.48
C THR A 846 -22.57 -29.00 -3.68
N VAL A 847 -21.78 -29.63 -4.56
CA VAL A 847 -21.91 -31.04 -4.95
C VAL A 847 -20.57 -31.79 -4.89
N ARG A 848 -19.56 -31.22 -4.23
CA ARG A 848 -18.18 -31.75 -4.22
C ARG A 848 -18.07 -33.18 -3.71
N ASN A 849 -18.92 -33.54 -2.74
CA ASN A 849 -18.93 -34.86 -2.12
C ASN A 849 -20.02 -35.77 -2.68
N TYR A 850 -20.67 -35.40 -3.80
CA TYR A 850 -21.76 -36.17 -4.39
C TYR A 850 -21.39 -37.64 -4.65
N ASN A 851 -20.18 -37.89 -5.16
CA ASN A 851 -19.73 -39.24 -5.48
C ASN A 851 -19.47 -40.14 -4.26
N VAL A 852 -19.21 -39.53 -3.10
CA VAL A 852 -19.07 -40.27 -1.83
C VAL A 852 -20.40 -40.89 -1.45
N ALA A 853 -21.51 -40.17 -1.65
CA ALA A 853 -22.85 -40.65 -1.33
C ALA A 853 -23.50 -41.47 -2.46
N ALA A 854 -23.30 -41.07 -3.72
CA ALA A 854 -23.97 -41.68 -4.86
C ALA A 854 -23.25 -42.94 -5.39
N GLY A 855 -21.97 -43.10 -5.07
CA GLY A 855 -21.09 -44.19 -5.52
C GLY A 855 -20.15 -43.79 -6.67
N PRO A 856 -19.00 -44.47 -6.84
CA PRO A 856 -17.99 -44.14 -7.84
C PRO A 856 -18.54 -44.14 -9.28
N GLY A 857 -18.08 -43.20 -10.10
CA GLY A 857 -18.40 -43.14 -11.53
C GLY A 857 -19.76 -42.55 -11.90
N LYS A 858 -20.57 -42.11 -10.91
CA LYS A 858 -21.78 -41.34 -11.21
C LYS A 858 -21.46 -39.89 -11.54
N GLU A 859 -22.22 -39.32 -12.46
CA GLU A 859 -22.13 -37.91 -12.83
C GLU A 859 -23.18 -37.11 -12.04
N VAL A 860 -22.81 -35.91 -11.59
CA VAL A 860 -23.72 -34.99 -10.91
C VAL A 860 -24.78 -34.53 -11.91
N PRO A 861 -26.08 -34.77 -11.65
CA PRO A 861 -27.14 -34.37 -12.56
C PRO A 861 -27.43 -32.86 -12.49
N GLU A 862 -27.94 -32.31 -13.59
CA GLU A 862 -28.53 -30.96 -13.67
C GLU A 862 -29.92 -30.94 -13.02
N ALA A 863 -29.95 -31.22 -11.73
CA ALA A 863 -31.14 -31.42 -10.93
C ALA A 863 -30.92 -30.95 -9.47
N PRO A 864 -32.00 -30.72 -8.70
CA PRO A 864 -31.87 -30.47 -7.28
C PRO A 864 -31.19 -31.65 -6.58
N ILE A 865 -30.24 -31.34 -5.71
CA ILE A 865 -29.58 -32.30 -4.84
C ILE A 865 -30.07 -32.01 -3.43
N HIS A 866 -30.71 -33.00 -2.80
CA HIS A 866 -31.26 -32.87 -1.45
C HIS A 866 -30.39 -33.52 -0.38
N ASP A 867 -29.34 -34.23 -0.81
CA ASP A 867 -28.35 -34.77 0.10
C ASP A 867 -27.52 -33.62 0.71
N VAL A 868 -27.76 -33.38 1.99
CA VAL A 868 -27.08 -32.38 2.80
C VAL A 868 -25.60 -32.68 3.02
N GLN A 869 -25.11 -33.87 2.69
CA GLN A 869 -23.69 -34.20 2.72
C GLN A 869 -22.97 -33.93 1.40
N ALA A 870 -23.71 -33.63 0.31
CA ALA A 870 -23.12 -33.35 -0.99
C ALA A 870 -22.20 -32.11 -1.05
N PRO A 871 -22.45 -31.01 -0.30
CA PRO A 871 -21.55 -29.87 -0.27
C PRO A 871 -20.18 -30.22 0.31
N GLY A 872 -19.13 -29.66 -0.31
CA GLY A 872 -17.77 -29.74 0.21
C GLY A 872 -17.66 -29.12 1.60
N GLU A 873 -16.72 -29.62 2.40
CA GLU A 873 -16.49 -29.12 3.76
C GLU A 873 -16.07 -27.65 3.74
N GLY A 874 -16.72 -26.83 4.57
CA GLY A 874 -16.49 -25.38 4.66
C GLY A 874 -17.76 -24.57 4.41
N GLY A 875 -17.84 -23.35 4.94
CA GLY A 875 -19.06 -22.54 4.89
C GLY A 875 -19.45 -22.05 3.50
N TYR A 876 -18.50 -21.91 2.57
CA TYR A 876 -18.78 -21.39 1.23
C TYR A 876 -19.69 -22.29 0.40
N GLY A 877 -19.36 -23.60 0.31
CA GLY A 877 -20.17 -24.57 -0.42
C GLY A 877 -21.53 -24.79 0.25
N GLU A 878 -21.52 -24.88 1.58
CA GLU A 878 -22.73 -25.06 2.39
C GLU A 878 -23.70 -23.87 2.26
N GLY A 879 -23.21 -22.62 2.33
CA GLY A 879 -24.04 -21.42 2.20
C GLY A 879 -24.66 -21.28 0.81
N LYS A 880 -23.89 -21.59 -0.25
CA LYS A 880 -24.42 -21.65 -1.62
C LYS A 880 -25.49 -22.72 -1.77
N TYR A 881 -25.28 -23.90 -1.20
CA TYR A 881 -26.25 -24.99 -1.18
C TYR A 881 -27.55 -24.57 -0.48
N VAL A 882 -27.47 -23.89 0.67
CA VAL A 882 -28.67 -23.31 1.34
C VAL A 882 -29.39 -22.33 0.41
N GLY A 883 -28.65 -21.49 -0.33
CA GLY A 883 -29.21 -20.61 -1.35
C GLY A 883 -29.92 -21.36 -2.49
N GLU A 884 -29.36 -22.47 -2.98
CA GLU A 884 -30.02 -23.33 -3.98
C GLU A 884 -31.37 -23.84 -3.46
N ARG A 885 -31.38 -24.33 -2.20
CA ARG A 885 -32.58 -24.85 -1.54
C ARG A 885 -33.64 -23.78 -1.30
N LEU A 886 -33.25 -22.55 -0.97
CA LEU A 886 -34.19 -21.43 -0.82
C LEU A 886 -34.88 -21.07 -2.13
N LEU A 887 -34.13 -21.01 -3.23
CA LEU A 887 -34.70 -20.72 -4.56
C LEU A 887 -35.64 -21.84 -5.02
N GLU A 888 -35.30 -23.10 -4.75
CA GLU A 888 -36.18 -24.24 -5.01
C GLU A 888 -37.50 -24.14 -4.22
N ALA A 889 -37.42 -23.77 -2.95
CA ALA A 889 -38.61 -23.54 -2.11
C ALA A 889 -39.44 -22.35 -2.62
N ALA A 890 -38.80 -21.25 -2.99
CA ALA A 890 -39.46 -20.06 -3.54
C ALA A 890 -40.18 -20.33 -4.88
N GLY A 891 -39.62 -21.21 -5.71
CA GLY A 891 -40.31 -21.67 -6.93
C GLY A 891 -41.63 -22.37 -6.62
N THR A 892 -41.70 -23.12 -5.52
CA THR A 892 -42.91 -23.85 -5.11
C THR A 892 -43.89 -22.95 -4.35
N VAL A 893 -43.41 -22.16 -3.39
CA VAL A 893 -44.24 -21.37 -2.45
C VAL A 893 -44.64 -20.02 -3.05
N SER A 894 -43.67 -19.33 -3.65
CA SER A 894 -43.83 -17.96 -4.16
C SER A 894 -44.09 -17.91 -5.67
N GLY A 895 -43.89 -19.03 -6.37
CA GLY A 895 -43.98 -19.10 -7.83
C GLY A 895 -42.85 -18.36 -8.55
N VAL A 896 -41.75 -18.02 -7.85
CA VAL A 896 -40.61 -17.28 -8.41
C VAL A 896 -39.73 -18.25 -9.23
N PRO A 897 -39.62 -18.08 -10.56
CA PRO A 897 -38.78 -18.96 -11.36
C PRO A 897 -37.30 -18.70 -11.13
N ALA A 898 -36.46 -19.73 -11.24
CA ALA A 898 -35.01 -19.56 -11.09
C ALA A 898 -34.19 -20.48 -12.01
N ALA A 899 -33.01 -20.01 -12.42
CA ALA A 899 -31.94 -20.84 -12.96
C ALA A 899 -30.75 -20.80 -12.00
N ILE A 900 -30.44 -21.94 -11.41
CA ILE A 900 -29.34 -22.13 -10.47
C ILE A 900 -28.18 -22.72 -11.25
N CYS A 901 -27.12 -21.95 -11.42
CA CYS A 901 -25.99 -22.36 -12.23
C CYS A 901 -24.78 -22.68 -11.36
N ARG A 902 -24.43 -23.97 -11.21
CA ARG A 902 -23.23 -24.38 -10.47
C ARG A 902 -22.01 -24.17 -11.36
N THR A 903 -21.23 -23.14 -11.04
CA THR A 903 -20.05 -22.74 -11.81
C THR A 903 -18.83 -23.54 -11.39
N GLY A 904 -18.12 -24.09 -12.38
CA GLY A 904 -16.81 -24.71 -12.18
C GLY A 904 -15.67 -23.69 -12.29
N GLN A 905 -14.49 -24.14 -12.70
CA GLN A 905 -13.34 -23.24 -12.85
C GLN A 905 -13.56 -22.26 -14.01
N ILE A 906 -13.54 -20.97 -13.68
CA ILE A 906 -13.56 -19.88 -14.66
C ILE A 906 -12.12 -19.47 -14.96
N GLY A 907 -11.75 -19.45 -16.24
CA GLY A 907 -10.43 -19.06 -16.74
C GLY A 907 -10.37 -17.59 -17.17
N GLY A 908 -9.21 -17.17 -17.67
CA GLY A 908 -9.04 -15.84 -18.29
C GLY A 908 -9.82 -15.70 -19.61
N PRO A 909 -10.02 -14.47 -20.12
CA PRO A 909 -10.73 -14.25 -21.37
C PRO A 909 -9.92 -14.75 -22.57
N VAL A 910 -10.60 -15.10 -23.66
CA VAL A 910 -9.99 -15.65 -24.88
C VAL A 910 -10.60 -15.14 -26.18
N ALA A 911 -11.82 -14.60 -26.15
CA ALA A 911 -12.60 -14.32 -27.34
C ALA A 911 -12.17 -13.01 -28.02
N SER A 912 -11.83 -11.97 -27.25
CA SER A 912 -11.56 -10.63 -27.78
C SER A 912 -10.12 -10.47 -28.30
N GLU A 913 -9.94 -9.56 -29.26
CA GLU A 913 -8.60 -9.15 -29.71
C GLU A 913 -7.78 -8.55 -28.56
N ALA A 914 -8.46 -7.81 -27.66
CA ALA A 914 -7.85 -7.30 -26.45
C ALA A 914 -7.33 -8.43 -25.54
N ALA A 915 -8.08 -9.52 -25.37
CA ALA A 915 -7.63 -10.71 -24.65
C ALA A 915 -6.37 -11.30 -25.29
N ARG A 916 -6.35 -11.49 -26.62
CA ARG A 916 -5.16 -11.94 -27.35
C ARG A 916 -3.97 -10.98 -27.24
N ALA A 917 -4.22 -9.69 -27.02
CA ALA A 917 -3.18 -8.70 -26.73
C ALA A 917 -2.74 -8.66 -25.25
N GLY A 918 -3.32 -9.50 -24.38
CA GLY A 918 -2.99 -9.61 -22.95
C GLY A 918 -3.80 -8.71 -22.02
N LYS A 919 -4.91 -8.13 -22.49
CA LYS A 919 -5.88 -7.35 -21.68
C LYS A 919 -6.94 -8.27 -21.08
N GLY A 920 -7.35 -8.01 -19.84
CA GLY A 920 -8.19 -8.95 -19.09
C GLY A 920 -7.40 -10.21 -18.71
N LYS A 921 -7.09 -10.36 -17.42
CA LYS A 921 -6.17 -11.40 -16.95
C LYS A 921 -6.91 -12.39 -16.07
N TRP A 922 -6.65 -13.68 -16.26
CA TRP A 922 -6.96 -14.65 -15.20
C TRP A 922 -6.17 -14.23 -13.96
N ASN A 923 -6.87 -14.04 -12.84
CA ASN A 923 -6.29 -13.58 -11.60
C ASN A 923 -5.03 -14.38 -11.23
N VAL A 924 -3.88 -13.71 -11.22
CA VAL A 924 -2.57 -14.31 -11.03
C VAL A 924 -2.35 -14.93 -9.65
N GLN A 925 -3.26 -14.67 -8.71
CA GLN A 925 -3.25 -15.24 -7.35
C GLN A 925 -4.09 -16.53 -7.25
N GLU A 926 -4.87 -16.89 -8.29
CA GLU A 926 -5.57 -18.18 -8.30
C GLU A 926 -4.59 -19.34 -8.45
N TRP A 927 -5.03 -20.53 -8.05
CA TRP A 927 -4.17 -21.70 -7.91
C TRP A 927 -3.43 -22.08 -9.21
N PHE A 928 -4.10 -22.06 -10.36
CA PHE A 928 -3.50 -22.49 -11.62
C PHE A 928 -2.46 -21.50 -12.15
N PRO A 929 -2.75 -20.18 -12.27
CA PRO A 929 -1.73 -19.17 -12.59
C PRO A 929 -0.54 -19.21 -11.62
N THR A 930 -0.81 -19.51 -10.34
CA THR A 930 0.23 -19.64 -9.31
C THR A 930 1.17 -20.81 -9.59
N ILE A 931 0.65 -21.99 -9.98
CA ILE A 931 1.49 -23.12 -10.42
C ILE A 931 2.41 -22.68 -11.56
N VAL A 932 1.87 -22.05 -12.61
CA VAL A 932 2.65 -21.67 -13.80
C VAL A 932 3.74 -20.65 -13.45
N ARG A 933 3.40 -19.61 -12.68
CA ARG A 933 4.35 -18.55 -12.29
C ARG A 933 5.43 -19.06 -11.35
N SER A 934 5.08 -19.85 -10.33
CA SER A 934 6.06 -20.51 -9.47
C SER A 934 6.96 -21.45 -10.25
N SER A 935 6.40 -22.20 -11.21
CA SER A 935 7.18 -23.12 -12.03
C SER A 935 8.30 -22.42 -12.80
N LYS A 936 8.08 -21.19 -13.30
CA LYS A 936 9.13 -20.38 -13.93
C LYS A 936 10.31 -20.12 -12.99
N HIS A 937 10.05 -19.83 -11.72
CA HIS A 937 11.09 -19.62 -10.70
C HIS A 937 11.74 -20.94 -10.24
N LEU A 938 10.94 -21.99 -10.05
CA LEU A 938 11.41 -23.33 -9.64
C LEU A 938 12.13 -24.09 -10.77
N GLY A 939 12.07 -23.57 -12.00
CA GLY A 939 12.70 -24.13 -13.19
C GLY A 939 12.09 -25.45 -13.68
N ALA A 940 10.88 -25.81 -13.27
CA ALA A 940 10.16 -26.99 -13.76
C ALA A 940 8.65 -26.87 -13.58
N LEU A 941 7.88 -27.43 -14.51
CA LEU A 941 6.42 -27.61 -14.43
C LEU A 941 6.08 -28.99 -13.86
N PRO A 942 4.96 -29.17 -13.15
CA PRO A 942 4.52 -30.50 -12.75
C PRO A 942 3.94 -31.27 -13.97
N THR A 943 4.12 -32.58 -14.03
CA THR A 943 3.57 -33.43 -15.10
C THR A 943 2.06 -33.63 -15.00
N SER A 944 1.49 -33.39 -13.82
CA SER A 944 0.06 -33.45 -13.50
C SER A 944 -0.31 -32.32 -12.54
N ILE A 945 -1.57 -31.95 -12.49
CA ILE A 945 -2.13 -30.99 -11.52
C ILE A 945 -3.01 -31.71 -10.49
N ALA A 946 -2.43 -32.77 -9.90
CA ALA A 946 -2.96 -33.48 -8.73
C ALA A 946 -4.45 -33.89 -8.83
N GLY A 947 -4.78 -34.67 -9.86
CA GLY A 947 -6.13 -35.19 -10.08
C GLY A 947 -7.07 -34.28 -10.86
N MET A 948 -6.66 -33.04 -11.16
CA MET A 948 -7.41 -32.09 -12.00
C MET A 948 -6.97 -32.09 -13.47
N ASP A 949 -6.37 -33.19 -13.95
CA ASP A 949 -5.76 -33.26 -15.29
C ASP A 949 -6.76 -33.19 -16.46
N GLN A 950 -8.06 -33.29 -16.18
CA GLN A 950 -9.11 -33.05 -17.15
C GLN A 950 -9.65 -31.63 -16.95
N ALA A 951 -9.12 -30.67 -17.69
CA ALA A 951 -9.52 -29.28 -17.63
C ALA A 951 -10.86 -29.08 -18.35
N ASP A 952 -11.90 -28.79 -17.59
CA ASP A 952 -13.24 -28.39 -18.02
C ASP A 952 -13.46 -26.87 -17.87
N TRP A 953 -12.38 -26.10 -17.90
CA TRP A 953 -12.40 -24.67 -17.58
C TRP A 953 -13.12 -23.85 -18.64
N VAL A 954 -13.86 -22.84 -18.19
CA VAL A 954 -14.63 -21.94 -19.08
C VAL A 954 -14.02 -20.53 -19.02
N PRO A 955 -13.56 -19.96 -20.14
CA PRO A 955 -13.11 -18.56 -20.20
C PRO A 955 -14.16 -17.57 -19.67
N VAL A 956 -13.75 -16.56 -18.90
CA VAL A 956 -14.68 -15.64 -18.21
C VAL A 956 -15.61 -14.85 -19.14
N ASP A 957 -15.14 -14.50 -20.33
CA ASP A 957 -15.92 -13.83 -21.36
C ASP A 957 -17.01 -14.75 -21.93
N LEU A 958 -16.66 -15.99 -22.26
CA LEU A 958 -17.63 -16.99 -22.72
C LEU A 958 -18.58 -17.44 -21.59
N ALA A 959 -18.10 -17.50 -20.35
CA ALA A 959 -18.94 -17.78 -19.19
C ALA A 959 -20.04 -16.71 -19.02
N ALA A 960 -19.71 -15.43 -19.25
CA ALA A 960 -20.69 -14.36 -19.23
C ALA A 960 -21.75 -14.49 -20.33
N ASP A 961 -21.34 -14.87 -21.55
CA ASP A 961 -22.27 -15.13 -22.65
C ASP A 961 -23.19 -16.32 -22.35
N VAL A 962 -22.69 -17.38 -21.70
CA VAL A 962 -23.53 -18.50 -21.21
C VAL A 962 -24.59 -18.03 -20.22
N VAL A 963 -24.26 -17.13 -19.29
CA VAL A 963 -25.23 -16.55 -18.35
C VAL A 963 -26.34 -15.80 -19.10
N VAL A 964 -25.98 -15.02 -20.13
CA VAL A 964 -26.91 -14.25 -20.95
C VAL A 964 -27.78 -15.16 -21.84
N ASP A 965 -27.22 -16.24 -22.40
CA ASP A 965 -27.97 -17.27 -23.13
C ASP A 965 -29.05 -17.90 -22.25
N VAL A 966 -28.66 -18.35 -21.04
CA VAL A 966 -29.56 -18.97 -20.06
C VAL A 966 -30.67 -18.00 -19.64
N MET A 967 -30.34 -16.71 -19.49
CA MET A 967 -31.31 -15.65 -19.23
C MET A 967 -32.36 -15.55 -20.35
N PHE A 968 -31.94 -15.48 -21.61
CA PHE A 968 -32.87 -15.38 -22.73
C PHE A 968 -33.71 -16.65 -22.90
N ASP A 969 -33.12 -17.82 -22.70
CA ASP A 969 -33.85 -19.08 -22.72
C ASP A 969 -34.93 -19.14 -21.63
N ASN A 970 -34.61 -18.72 -20.40
CA ASN A 970 -35.59 -18.61 -19.31
C ASN A 970 -36.78 -17.72 -19.69
N LEU A 971 -36.50 -16.53 -20.22
CA LEU A 971 -37.55 -15.59 -20.64
C LEU A 971 -38.41 -16.18 -21.77
N ARG A 972 -37.79 -16.85 -22.75
CA ARG A 972 -38.50 -17.54 -23.84
C ARG A 972 -39.41 -18.64 -23.29
N GLN A 973 -38.90 -19.50 -22.41
CA GLN A 973 -39.67 -20.62 -21.85
C GLN A 973 -40.89 -20.14 -21.04
N LEU A 974 -40.76 -19.05 -20.28
CA LEU A 974 -41.86 -18.46 -19.52
C LEU A 974 -42.94 -17.84 -20.44
N ARG A 975 -42.55 -17.29 -21.60
CA ARG A 975 -43.48 -16.72 -22.59
C ARG A 975 -44.28 -17.79 -23.33
N GLU A 976 -43.63 -18.86 -23.81
CA GLU A 976 -44.23 -19.87 -24.67
C GLU A 976 -45.31 -20.75 -23.98
N SER A 977 -45.59 -20.54 -22.70
CA SER A 977 -46.59 -21.29 -21.90
C SER A 977 -46.43 -22.81 -21.96
N LYS A 978 -45.26 -23.32 -22.37
CA LYS A 978 -44.84 -24.73 -22.29
C LYS A 978 -44.48 -25.15 -20.86
N THR A 979 -45.06 -24.48 -19.85
CA THR A 979 -44.83 -24.72 -18.42
C THR A 979 -45.70 -25.85 -17.85
N ALA A 980 -46.64 -26.40 -18.63
CA ALA A 980 -47.40 -27.58 -18.22
C ALA A 980 -46.45 -28.78 -18.02
N GLY A 981 -46.09 -29.04 -16.75
CA GLY A 981 -45.25 -30.17 -16.33
C GLY A 981 -43.74 -29.89 -16.18
N ARG A 982 -43.25 -28.66 -16.39
CA ARG A 982 -41.82 -28.31 -16.19
C ARG A 982 -41.58 -27.65 -14.83
N PRO A 983 -40.46 -27.97 -14.13
CA PRO A 983 -40.09 -27.29 -12.89
C PRO A 983 -39.84 -25.79 -13.12
N LEU A 984 -40.33 -24.95 -12.20
CA LEU A 984 -40.08 -23.49 -12.20
C LEU A 984 -38.62 -23.15 -11.88
N VAL A 985 -37.90 -24.09 -11.27
CA VAL A 985 -36.48 -23.95 -10.91
C VAL A 985 -35.67 -24.96 -11.70
N GLN A 986 -34.70 -24.46 -12.45
CA GLN A 986 -33.82 -25.24 -13.31
C GLN A 986 -32.40 -25.20 -12.74
N PHE A 987 -31.67 -26.30 -12.91
CA PHE A 987 -30.28 -26.42 -12.48
C PHE A 987 -29.40 -26.53 -13.72
N ASP A 988 -28.32 -25.77 -13.73
CA ASP A 988 -27.36 -25.70 -14.82
C ASP A 988 -25.95 -25.95 -14.29
N HIS A 989 -25.09 -26.50 -15.13
CA HIS A 989 -23.67 -26.63 -14.84
C HIS A 989 -22.85 -25.82 -15.86
N LEU A 990 -22.15 -24.81 -15.36
CA LEU A 990 -21.23 -24.00 -16.19
C LEU A 990 -19.83 -24.59 -16.04
N VAL A 991 -19.63 -25.67 -16.80
CA VAL A 991 -18.34 -26.33 -17.05
C VAL A 991 -18.24 -26.69 -18.52
N ASN A 992 -17.04 -26.78 -19.06
CA ASN A 992 -16.84 -27.09 -20.46
C ASN A 992 -17.23 -28.54 -20.77
N PRO A 993 -18.20 -28.80 -21.66
CA PRO A 993 -18.60 -30.16 -22.02
C PRO A 993 -17.50 -30.92 -22.77
N LYS A 994 -16.47 -30.23 -23.29
CA LYS A 994 -15.32 -30.80 -23.99
C LYS A 994 -14.07 -30.55 -23.14
N THR A 995 -13.57 -31.58 -22.48
CA THR A 995 -12.41 -31.44 -21.57
C THR A 995 -11.08 -31.51 -22.33
N SER A 996 -10.06 -30.85 -21.79
CA SER A 996 -8.67 -30.93 -22.25
C SER A 996 -7.79 -31.66 -21.27
N SER A 997 -6.89 -32.49 -21.79
CA SER A 997 -5.89 -33.17 -20.96
C SER A 997 -4.74 -32.22 -20.64
N TYR A 998 -4.49 -31.97 -19.36
CA TYR A 998 -3.37 -31.16 -18.90
C TYR A 998 -2.03 -31.70 -19.41
N PRO A 999 -1.66 -32.99 -19.20
CA PRO A 999 -0.37 -33.51 -19.68
C PRO A 999 -0.19 -33.48 -21.20
N LYS A 1000 -1.28 -33.60 -21.97
CA LYS A 1000 -1.22 -33.74 -23.44
C LYS A 1000 -1.39 -32.42 -24.21
N VAL A 1001 -2.06 -31.43 -23.63
CA VAL A 1001 -2.42 -30.18 -24.33
C VAL A 1001 -1.86 -28.96 -23.61
N ILE A 1002 -2.18 -28.80 -22.31
CA ILE A 1002 -1.85 -27.58 -21.56
C ILE A 1002 -0.37 -27.56 -21.20
N LEU A 1003 0.18 -28.66 -20.67
CA LEU A 1003 1.58 -28.77 -20.30
C LEU A 1003 2.54 -28.51 -21.48
N PRO A 1004 2.37 -29.13 -22.67
CA PRO A 1004 3.21 -28.82 -23.83
C PRO A 1004 3.13 -27.35 -24.27
N ALA A 1005 1.95 -26.72 -24.18
CA ALA A 1005 1.79 -25.30 -24.49
C ALA A 1005 2.55 -24.41 -23.49
N LEU A 1006 2.47 -24.71 -22.19
CA LEU A 1006 3.23 -24.03 -21.14
C LEU A 1006 4.74 -24.21 -21.33
N GLN A 1007 5.21 -25.44 -21.59
CA GLN A 1007 6.63 -25.70 -21.84
C GLN A 1007 7.16 -24.93 -23.05
N LYS A 1008 6.37 -24.86 -24.13
CA LYS A 1008 6.72 -24.06 -25.31
C LYS A 1008 6.81 -22.57 -24.98
N ARG A 1009 5.91 -22.05 -24.15
CA ARG A 1009 5.89 -20.64 -23.76
C ARG A 1009 7.02 -20.25 -22.81
N LEU A 1010 7.37 -21.15 -21.87
CA LEU A 1010 8.42 -20.93 -20.87
C LEU A 1010 9.84 -21.26 -21.37
N ALA A 1011 9.97 -21.80 -22.58
CA ALA A 1011 11.27 -22.08 -23.20
C ALA A 1011 12.01 -20.77 -23.54
N GLU A 1012 13.07 -20.44 -22.77
CA GLU A 1012 13.94 -19.30 -23.03
C GLU A 1012 15.14 -19.70 -23.92
N GLY A 1013 15.48 -18.89 -24.93
CA GLY A 1013 16.68 -19.06 -25.75
C GLY A 1013 16.77 -20.38 -26.54
N GLY A 1014 15.63 -21.03 -26.82
CA GLY A 1014 15.56 -22.29 -27.57
C GLY A 1014 15.80 -23.55 -26.72
N LYS A 1015 15.90 -23.45 -25.39
CA LYS A 1015 16.06 -24.61 -24.48
C LYS A 1015 14.70 -25.13 -24.00
N GLN A 1016 14.55 -26.45 -23.91
CA GLN A 1016 13.33 -27.07 -23.37
C GLN A 1016 13.15 -26.76 -21.88
N PHE A 1017 11.92 -26.46 -21.48
CA PHE A 1017 11.54 -26.29 -20.07
C PHE A 1017 11.09 -27.63 -19.48
N PRO A 1018 11.76 -28.18 -18.45
CA PRO A 1018 11.50 -29.54 -17.98
C PRO A 1018 10.16 -29.67 -17.25
N ALA A 1019 9.58 -30.86 -17.32
CA ALA A 1019 8.44 -31.28 -16.51
C ALA A 1019 8.87 -32.36 -15.52
N VAL A 1020 8.36 -32.32 -14.28
CA VAL A 1020 8.70 -33.24 -13.19
C VAL A 1020 7.44 -33.80 -12.53
N PRO A 1021 7.47 -34.96 -11.84
CA PRO A 1021 6.35 -35.45 -11.04
C PRO A 1021 5.80 -34.39 -10.07
N TYR A 1022 4.51 -34.43 -9.77
CA TYR A 1022 3.87 -33.44 -8.90
C TYR A 1022 4.53 -33.36 -7.52
N GLU A 1023 4.90 -34.51 -6.95
CA GLU A 1023 5.59 -34.62 -5.66
C GLU A 1023 6.95 -33.92 -5.70
N GLU A 1024 7.69 -34.06 -6.79
CA GLU A 1024 8.97 -33.39 -6.97
C GLU A 1024 8.80 -31.89 -7.16
N TRP A 1025 7.76 -31.45 -7.88
CA TRP A 1025 7.43 -30.03 -7.98
C TRP A 1025 7.05 -29.42 -6.63
N LEU A 1026 6.21 -30.12 -5.85
CA LEU A 1026 5.79 -29.72 -4.51
C LEU A 1026 6.99 -29.67 -3.56
N ARG A 1027 7.89 -30.65 -3.63
CA ARG A 1027 9.14 -30.65 -2.85
C ARG A 1027 10.02 -29.44 -3.17
N ARG A 1028 10.16 -29.07 -4.45
CA ARG A 1028 10.89 -27.84 -4.84
C ARG A 1028 10.23 -26.58 -4.30
N LEU A 1029 8.90 -26.55 -4.27
CA LEU A 1029 8.15 -25.44 -3.68
C LEU A 1029 8.37 -25.35 -2.16
N GLN A 1030 8.36 -26.48 -1.45
CA GLN A 1030 8.69 -26.58 -0.02
C GLN A 1030 10.12 -26.12 0.27
N ASP A 1031 11.09 -26.59 -0.53
CA ASP A 1031 12.50 -26.20 -0.42
C ASP A 1031 12.67 -24.69 -0.60
N GLU A 1032 11.98 -24.09 -1.58
CA GLU A 1032 11.99 -22.65 -1.80
C GLU A 1032 11.35 -21.90 -0.64
N ALA A 1033 10.20 -22.37 -0.13
CA ALA A 1033 9.51 -21.78 1.01
C ALA A 1033 10.34 -21.81 2.29
N ALA A 1034 11.22 -22.81 2.45
CA ALA A 1034 12.09 -22.95 3.62
C ALA A 1034 13.32 -22.03 3.61
N LYS A 1035 13.59 -21.31 2.51
CA LYS A 1035 14.74 -20.40 2.42
C LYS A 1035 14.52 -19.12 3.23
N PRO A 1036 15.53 -18.62 3.96
CA PRO A 1036 15.43 -17.34 4.67
C PRO A 1036 15.16 -16.14 3.76
N ASP A 1037 15.55 -16.21 2.49
CA ASP A 1037 15.39 -15.18 1.46
C ASP A 1037 14.28 -15.49 0.45
N ALA A 1038 13.37 -16.43 0.78
CA ALA A 1038 12.26 -16.81 -0.08
C ALA A 1038 11.43 -15.59 -0.50
N ASP A 1039 11.23 -15.42 -1.81
CA ASP A 1039 10.51 -14.29 -2.39
C ASP A 1039 9.13 -14.75 -2.89
N PRO A 1040 8.04 -14.53 -2.12
CA PRO A 1040 6.69 -14.92 -2.51
C PRO A 1040 6.11 -14.07 -3.66
N VAL A 1041 6.85 -13.07 -4.18
CA VAL A 1041 6.51 -12.37 -5.42
C VAL A 1041 7.05 -13.13 -6.64
N LYS A 1042 8.27 -13.70 -6.54
CA LYS A 1042 8.87 -14.53 -7.58
C LYS A 1042 8.33 -15.95 -7.60
N CYS A 1043 8.08 -16.52 -6.42
CA CYS A 1043 7.50 -17.85 -6.24
C CYS A 1043 6.15 -17.74 -5.49
N PRO A 1044 5.07 -17.30 -6.16
CA PRO A 1044 3.77 -17.05 -5.50
C PRO A 1044 3.15 -18.28 -4.85
N GLY A 1045 3.51 -19.49 -5.30
CA GLY A 1045 3.03 -20.77 -4.78
C GLY A 1045 3.34 -21.01 -3.32
N ILE A 1046 4.33 -20.33 -2.75
CA ILE A 1046 4.64 -20.41 -1.32
C ILE A 1046 3.41 -20.02 -0.48
N LYS A 1047 2.58 -19.09 -0.98
CA LYS A 1047 1.37 -18.62 -0.30
C LYS A 1047 0.24 -19.66 -0.28
N LEU A 1048 0.28 -20.65 -1.17
CA LEU A 1048 -0.74 -21.69 -1.33
C LEU A 1048 -0.16 -23.09 -1.03
N LEU A 1049 0.94 -23.16 -0.27
CA LEU A 1049 1.65 -24.41 -0.02
C LEU A 1049 0.75 -25.49 0.60
N ASP A 1050 0.07 -25.18 1.71
CA ASP A 1050 -0.85 -26.09 2.38
C ASP A 1050 -1.95 -26.62 1.44
N TRP A 1051 -2.42 -25.78 0.51
CA TRP A 1051 -3.42 -26.16 -0.48
C TRP A 1051 -2.86 -27.15 -1.52
N PHE A 1052 -1.63 -26.91 -2.01
CA PHE A 1052 -0.95 -27.83 -2.91
C PHE A 1052 -0.56 -29.15 -2.21
N GLU A 1053 -0.22 -29.11 -0.92
CA GLU A 1053 0.00 -30.32 -0.12
C GLU A 1053 -1.28 -31.17 -0.04
N GLY A 1054 -2.42 -30.54 0.27
CA GLY A 1054 -3.72 -31.23 0.29
C GLY A 1054 -4.12 -31.81 -1.08
N LEU A 1055 -3.78 -31.14 -2.18
CA LEU A 1055 -3.95 -31.71 -3.52
C LEU A 1055 -3.08 -32.96 -3.73
N GLY A 1056 -1.82 -32.93 -3.29
CA GLY A 1056 -0.91 -34.08 -3.36
C GLY A 1056 -1.42 -35.29 -2.58
N GLU A 1057 -2.06 -35.10 -1.43
CA GLU A 1057 -2.72 -36.18 -0.69
C GLU A 1057 -3.90 -36.78 -1.47
N GLY A 1058 -4.70 -35.93 -2.13
CA GLY A 1058 -5.77 -36.36 -3.03
C GLY A 1058 -5.27 -37.18 -4.23
N LEU A 1059 -4.10 -36.83 -4.78
CA LEU A 1059 -3.44 -37.61 -5.82
C LEU A 1059 -3.01 -39.01 -5.32
N LYS A 1060 -2.50 -39.11 -4.09
CA LYS A 1060 -2.18 -40.40 -3.48
C LYS A 1060 -3.43 -41.24 -3.20
N ALA A 1061 -4.56 -40.61 -2.85
CA ALA A 1061 -5.85 -41.29 -2.69
C ALA A 1061 -6.35 -41.88 -4.02
N LEU A 1062 -6.23 -41.11 -5.09
CA LEU A 1062 -6.46 -41.54 -6.48
C LEU A 1062 -5.68 -42.80 -6.84
N GLU A 1063 -4.37 -42.80 -6.58
CA GLU A 1063 -3.49 -43.94 -6.87
C GLU A 1063 -3.85 -45.20 -6.06
N ARG A 1064 -4.45 -45.03 -4.88
CA ARG A 1064 -5.00 -46.12 -4.05
C ARG A 1064 -6.37 -46.63 -4.53
N GLY A 1065 -6.93 -46.08 -5.60
CA GLY A 1065 -8.23 -46.48 -6.14
C GLY A 1065 -9.43 -45.85 -5.43
N GLU A 1066 -9.22 -44.80 -4.63
CA GLU A 1066 -10.31 -44.03 -4.02
C GLU A 1066 -11.01 -43.18 -5.11
N PRO A 1067 -12.35 -43.01 -5.04
CA PRO A 1067 -13.06 -42.21 -6.02
C PRO A 1067 -12.60 -40.76 -5.96
N ALA A 1068 -12.18 -40.21 -7.10
CA ALA A 1068 -11.66 -38.86 -7.14
C ALA A 1068 -12.29 -38.02 -8.23
N GLY A 1069 -12.54 -36.76 -7.85
CA GLY A 1069 -13.30 -35.83 -8.64
C GLY A 1069 -14.76 -36.26 -8.80
N PHE A 1070 -15.55 -35.33 -9.30
CA PHE A 1070 -16.91 -35.59 -9.76
C PHE A 1070 -17.04 -35.01 -11.16
N ARG A 1071 -17.81 -35.68 -12.01
CA ARG A 1071 -18.13 -35.18 -13.34
C ARG A 1071 -19.51 -34.59 -13.30
N LEU A 1072 -19.70 -33.44 -13.93
CA LEU A 1072 -20.99 -32.78 -14.02
C LEU A 1072 -21.63 -33.11 -15.38
N GLN A 1073 -22.92 -33.43 -15.36
CA GLN A 1073 -23.71 -33.46 -16.60
C GLN A 1073 -23.89 -32.02 -17.11
N THR A 1074 -23.93 -31.85 -18.43
CA THR A 1074 -24.18 -30.55 -19.07
C THR A 1074 -25.27 -30.62 -20.13
N LYS A 1075 -26.06 -31.71 -20.14
CA LYS A 1075 -27.02 -32.07 -21.19
C LYS A 1075 -28.14 -31.05 -21.32
N GLU A 1076 -28.59 -30.45 -20.22
CA GLU A 1076 -29.63 -29.44 -20.22
C GLU A 1076 -29.05 -28.05 -20.48
N THR A 1077 -27.95 -27.67 -19.85
CA THR A 1077 -27.32 -26.36 -20.08
C THR A 1077 -26.87 -26.19 -21.54
N VAL A 1078 -26.31 -27.21 -22.19
CA VAL A 1078 -25.95 -27.11 -23.63
C VAL A 1078 -27.17 -26.97 -24.55
N LYS A 1079 -28.37 -27.39 -24.12
CA LYS A 1079 -29.59 -27.13 -24.91
C LYS A 1079 -30.01 -25.67 -24.83
N ARG A 1080 -29.71 -25.01 -23.71
CA ARG A 1080 -30.15 -23.66 -23.34
C ARG A 1080 -29.15 -22.58 -23.71
N SER A 1081 -27.85 -22.91 -23.74
CA SER A 1081 -26.78 -22.03 -24.19
C SER A 1081 -26.14 -22.52 -25.48
N GLU A 1082 -26.24 -21.70 -26.52
CA GLU A 1082 -25.52 -21.90 -27.76
C GLU A 1082 -24.01 -21.75 -27.54
N THR A 1083 -23.62 -20.77 -26.71
CA THR A 1083 -22.23 -20.53 -26.34
C THR A 1083 -21.59 -21.78 -25.72
N LEU A 1084 -22.23 -22.40 -24.73
CA LEU A 1084 -21.69 -23.59 -24.08
C LEU A 1084 -21.63 -24.80 -25.01
N ARG A 1085 -22.63 -24.96 -25.89
CA ARG A 1085 -22.68 -26.04 -26.89
C ARG A 1085 -21.53 -25.97 -27.88
N ASN A 1086 -21.19 -24.74 -28.29
CA ASN A 1086 -20.16 -24.47 -29.28
C ASN A 1086 -18.77 -24.29 -28.66
N LEU A 1087 -18.67 -24.21 -27.33
CA LEU A 1087 -17.41 -24.04 -26.61
C LEU A 1087 -16.39 -25.11 -27.03
N GLU A 1088 -15.18 -24.67 -27.33
CA GLU A 1088 -14.05 -25.54 -27.64
C GLU A 1088 -13.35 -26.02 -26.35
N PRO A 1089 -12.68 -27.18 -26.36
CA PRO A 1089 -11.84 -27.60 -25.24
C PRO A 1089 -10.65 -26.63 -25.09
N VAL A 1090 -10.13 -26.47 -23.88
CA VAL A 1090 -8.96 -25.59 -23.61
C VAL A 1090 -7.80 -25.97 -24.53
N ASN A 1091 -7.43 -25.07 -25.43
CA ASN A 1091 -6.42 -25.34 -26.45
C ASN A 1091 -5.12 -24.55 -26.19
N ALA A 1092 -4.08 -24.83 -26.97
CA ALA A 1092 -2.78 -24.19 -26.81
C ALA A 1092 -2.81 -22.67 -27.07
N GLU A 1093 -3.72 -22.18 -27.93
CA GLU A 1093 -3.88 -20.75 -28.18
C GLU A 1093 -4.35 -20.02 -26.92
N TRP A 1094 -5.38 -20.55 -26.24
CA TRP A 1094 -5.89 -19.96 -25.00
C TRP A 1094 -4.86 -19.95 -23.89
N VAL A 1095 -4.09 -21.03 -23.75
CA VAL A 1095 -2.96 -21.08 -22.79
C VAL A 1095 -1.94 -19.98 -23.09
N ASN A 1096 -1.59 -19.77 -24.36
CA ASN A 1096 -0.68 -18.69 -24.76
C ASN A 1096 -1.27 -17.31 -24.43
N THR A 1097 -2.56 -17.09 -24.70
CA THR A 1097 -3.26 -15.85 -24.36
C THR A 1097 -3.20 -15.56 -22.86
N TRP A 1098 -3.46 -16.56 -22.01
CA TRP A 1098 -3.39 -16.39 -20.56
C TRP A 1098 -1.95 -16.11 -20.09
N CYS A 1099 -0.96 -16.84 -20.62
CA CYS A 1099 0.45 -16.58 -20.32
C CYS A 1099 0.89 -15.17 -20.73
N GLN A 1100 0.43 -14.66 -21.87
CA GLN A 1100 0.70 -13.29 -22.30
C GLN A 1100 0.08 -12.27 -21.32
N GLY A 1101 -1.15 -12.50 -20.87
CA GLY A 1101 -1.77 -11.70 -19.81
C GLY A 1101 -0.95 -11.70 -18.51
N TRP A 1102 -0.34 -12.84 -18.15
CA TRP A 1102 0.54 -12.97 -16.99
C TRP A 1102 1.96 -12.42 -17.19
N GLY A 1103 2.29 -11.91 -18.39
CA GLY A 1103 3.62 -11.38 -18.71
C GLY A 1103 4.70 -12.45 -18.77
N MET A 1104 4.34 -13.68 -19.15
CA MET A 1104 5.25 -14.84 -19.14
C MET A 1104 6.01 -15.04 -20.42
#